data_AF-A0A9D4TP31-F1
#
_entry.id   AF-A0A9D4TP31-F1
#
_cell.length_a   1.000
_cell.length_b   1.000
_cell.length_c   1.000
_cell.angle_alpha   90.00
_cell.angle_beta   90.00
_cell.angle_gamma   90.00
#
_symmetry.space_group_name_H-M   'P 1'
#
loop_
_entity.id
_entity.type
_entity.pdbx_description
1 polymer ?
#
loop_
_entity_poly.entity_id
_entity_poly.type
_entity_poly.pdbx_seq_one_letter_code
_entity_poly.pdbx_strand_id
1 'polypeptide(L)'
;MSEADKLRKELNSKMKSYEGKLATMTAINSALQSENEDLRRQVKQAAAPTTATEAEVAELQEEFARRLGAADRTIAQLADDKERLRAQLALASQGSGASESRLAEKTEYIAQLQAEGEKLSRKNGELEAAARRVRAQLRDADADRERLAARLTKMELQVAQQTERADAAEQQLAGVQQEAEEELQRLRLEAAQQLAVARQVASAAREQTEAVSARDSAEALAAAVEREADLRAALADANSRLECSAADWADREVELRGEAADLEQRLRQAEGAAQALQSGAGDATRPLLRQIESMAAGQAAAQAAARETEAQLRLQLRVTAQQLAAAVAARQKAEESAAGATAALRTAEQTAAAARAAAADAGQRQAAEVQRRQEVEAEVAALRRQVDAAAAATAQQLAEKHAEVQLLQEQLWDAQEGLRGAAAAATAAAAAAAVQSSGGGDVAGTQQHRHQQQLQQQRLGEGGGWASRPSSLLSLREAATANGTADGLGSEASQQQQQQQQQQQQQGEEEEDEMEVLVRSMTALSPTSSGTVGGGLPPPGHPALPVSTSAAAARLQALEQQLTAAEQQREAANQQLVHALQRAEAAAAAMQRCAVLERQLQQLEARLSFMLELLGERNERIEQLELDIKDMKQIFHQQLSIAADQLLAARQQLEQQQQQSPLPPPPPQAGIAV
;
A
#
# COMPACT_ATOMS: atom_id res chain seq x y z
N MET A 1 -83.19 73.38 212.66
CA MET A 1 -83.05 71.92 212.76
C MET A 1 -83.69 71.28 211.53
N SER A 2 -83.06 70.39 210.76
CA SER A 2 -81.63 70.03 210.65
C SER A 2 -81.39 69.53 209.21
N GLU A 3 -80.25 69.85 208.58
CA GLU A 3 -80.00 69.55 207.16
C GLU A 3 -79.78 68.06 206.86
N ALA A 4 -79.47 67.25 207.89
CA ALA A 4 -79.18 65.82 207.75
C ALA A 4 -80.35 64.99 207.17
N ASP A 5 -81.60 65.34 207.47
CA ASP A 5 -82.77 64.57 207.01
C ASP A 5 -83.14 64.84 205.54
N LYS A 6 -82.75 66.01 204.99
CA LYS A 6 -82.88 66.28 203.55
C LYS A 6 -81.89 65.42 202.75
N LEU A 7 -80.62 65.41 203.18
CA LEU A 7 -79.58 64.59 202.55
C LEU A 7 -79.92 63.08 202.57
N ARG A 8 -80.50 62.56 203.65
CA ARG A 8 -80.97 61.15 203.70
C ARG A 8 -82.09 60.86 202.69
N LYS A 9 -83.03 61.78 202.48
CA LYS A 9 -84.09 61.60 201.46
C LYS A 9 -83.53 61.64 200.04
N GLU A 10 -82.58 62.52 199.74
CA GLU A 10 -81.91 62.56 198.44
C GLU A 10 -81.00 61.34 198.19
N LEU A 11 -80.30 60.84 199.21
CA LEU A 11 -79.49 59.63 199.06
C LEU A 11 -80.37 58.41 198.73
N ASN A 12 -81.53 58.30 199.40
CA ASN A 12 -82.47 57.20 199.21
C ASN A 12 -83.20 57.27 197.84
N SER A 13 -83.49 58.48 197.32
CA SER A 13 -84.01 58.60 195.95
C SER A 13 -82.98 58.24 194.88
N LYS A 14 -81.70 58.63 195.09
CA LYS A 14 -80.58 58.22 194.23
C LYS A 14 -80.35 56.71 194.28
N MET A 15 -80.42 56.08 195.45
CA MET A 15 -80.28 54.63 195.61
C MET A 15 -81.33 53.86 194.80
N LYS A 16 -82.61 54.23 194.94
CA LYS A 16 -83.71 53.66 194.13
C LYS A 16 -83.55 53.90 192.62
N SER A 17 -82.98 55.04 192.21
CA SER A 17 -82.68 55.32 190.81
C SER A 17 -81.57 54.41 190.26
N TYR A 18 -80.56 54.08 191.07
CA TYR A 18 -79.50 53.14 190.68
C TYR A 18 -79.98 51.68 190.69
N GLU A 19 -80.81 51.27 191.66
CA GLU A 19 -81.47 49.95 191.65
C GLU A 19 -82.30 49.73 190.37
N GLY A 20 -83.08 50.73 189.96
CA GLY A 20 -83.84 50.68 188.70
C GLY A 20 -82.95 50.55 187.45
N LYS A 21 -81.79 51.23 187.41
CA LYS A 21 -80.82 51.11 186.30
C LYS A 21 -80.08 49.76 186.30
N LEU A 22 -79.87 49.16 187.46
CA LEU A 22 -79.26 47.83 187.55
C LEU A 22 -80.22 46.74 187.02
N ALA A 23 -81.51 46.87 187.32
CA ALA A 23 -82.55 45.99 186.81
C ALA A 23 -82.67 46.04 185.28
N THR A 24 -82.65 47.24 184.67
CA THR A 24 -82.70 47.38 183.20
C THR A 24 -81.43 46.85 182.51
N MET A 25 -80.25 47.09 183.08
CA MET A 25 -79.00 46.50 182.58
C MET A 25 -79.01 44.96 182.63
N THR A 26 -79.55 44.38 183.71
CA THR A 26 -79.67 42.91 183.83
C THR A 26 -80.60 42.33 182.76
N ALA A 27 -81.75 42.98 182.50
CA ALA A 27 -82.68 42.55 181.46
C ALA A 27 -82.08 42.61 180.04
N ILE A 28 -81.32 43.67 179.73
CA ILE A 28 -80.62 43.83 178.44
C ILE A 28 -79.55 42.74 178.28
N ASN A 29 -78.83 42.38 179.35
CA ASN A 29 -77.78 41.37 179.29
C ASN A 29 -78.35 39.96 179.02
N SER A 30 -79.49 39.61 179.62
CA SER A 30 -80.19 38.35 179.30
C SER A 30 -80.71 38.29 177.86
N ALA A 31 -81.15 39.42 177.29
CA ALA A 31 -81.58 39.47 175.89
C ALA A 31 -80.41 39.21 174.92
N LEU A 32 -79.25 39.85 175.14
CA LEU A 32 -78.04 39.64 174.35
C LEU A 32 -77.47 38.21 174.49
N GLN A 33 -77.68 37.56 175.64
CA GLN A 33 -77.32 36.15 175.82
C GLN A 33 -78.22 35.23 174.98
N SER A 34 -79.54 35.47 174.96
CA SER A 34 -80.47 34.73 174.09
C SER A 34 -80.11 34.85 172.60
N GLU A 35 -79.82 36.07 172.14
CA GLU A 35 -79.45 36.32 170.73
C GLU A 35 -78.12 35.64 170.34
N ASN A 36 -77.15 35.59 171.26
CA ASN A 36 -75.90 34.85 171.05
C ASN A 36 -76.10 33.32 170.99
N GLU A 37 -77.06 32.76 171.73
CA GLU A 37 -77.38 31.34 171.63
C GLU A 37 -78.05 30.99 170.29
N ASP A 38 -78.95 31.83 169.79
CA ASP A 38 -79.62 31.61 168.51
C ASP A 38 -78.67 31.78 167.30
N LEU A 39 -77.76 32.77 167.32
CA LEU A 39 -76.71 32.87 166.31
C LEU A 39 -75.79 31.63 166.30
N ARG A 40 -75.48 31.06 167.47
CA ARG A 40 -74.70 29.81 167.56
C ARG A 40 -75.48 28.59 167.06
N ARG A 41 -76.81 28.56 167.16
CA ARG A 41 -77.65 27.54 166.53
C ARG A 41 -77.63 27.66 165.00
N GLN A 42 -77.76 28.88 164.47
CA GLN A 42 -77.73 29.11 163.02
C GLN A 42 -76.38 28.73 162.39
N VAL A 43 -75.25 29.09 163.01
CA VAL A 43 -73.92 28.67 162.51
C VAL A 43 -73.75 27.14 162.57
N LYS A 44 -74.30 26.46 163.58
CA LYS A 44 -74.27 24.99 163.64
C LYS A 44 -75.18 24.32 162.60
N GLN A 45 -76.29 24.94 162.22
CA GLN A 45 -77.15 24.46 161.14
C GLN A 45 -76.52 24.70 159.75
N ALA A 46 -75.71 25.75 159.58
CA ALA A 46 -74.99 26.01 158.33
C ALA A 46 -73.72 25.15 158.11
N ALA A 47 -73.24 24.45 159.15
CA ALA A 47 -71.99 23.68 159.13
C ALA A 47 -72.18 22.15 159.03
N ALA A 48 -73.40 21.67 158.80
CA ALA A 48 -73.72 20.25 158.59
C ALA A 48 -74.18 20.03 157.13
N PRO A 49 -73.44 19.28 156.29
CA PRO A 49 -73.71 19.20 154.86
C PRO A 49 -74.86 18.24 154.53
N THR A 50 -75.88 18.73 153.80
CA THR A 50 -76.99 17.92 153.29
C THR A 50 -77.47 18.39 151.91
N THR A 51 -76.72 18.08 150.84
CA THR A 51 -77.21 18.14 149.44
C THR A 51 -76.51 17.09 148.57
N ALA A 52 -77.26 16.35 147.75
CA ALA A 52 -76.75 15.24 146.93
C ALA A 52 -75.80 15.66 145.78
N THR A 53 -75.71 16.95 145.49
CA THR A 53 -74.99 17.52 144.33
C THR A 53 -73.47 17.33 144.38
N GLU A 54 -72.87 17.15 145.56
CA GLU A 54 -71.40 16.99 145.68
C GLU A 54 -70.93 15.57 145.34
N ALA A 55 -71.80 14.56 145.45
CA ALA A 55 -71.48 13.19 145.04
C ALA A 55 -71.43 13.05 143.50
N GLU A 56 -72.39 13.65 142.80
CA GLU A 56 -72.46 13.65 141.33
C GLU A 56 -71.22 14.33 140.69
N VAL A 57 -70.69 15.38 141.33
CA VAL A 57 -69.45 16.05 140.89
C VAL A 57 -68.24 15.12 141.02
N ALA A 58 -68.17 14.28 142.04
CA ALA A 58 -67.07 13.33 142.21
C ALA A 58 -67.13 12.19 141.17
N GLU A 59 -68.32 11.64 140.90
CA GLU A 59 -68.49 10.62 139.85
C GLU A 59 -68.12 11.16 138.46
N LEU A 60 -68.55 12.37 138.11
CA LEU A 60 -68.18 13.02 136.85
C LEU A 60 -66.67 13.21 136.71
N GLN A 61 -65.97 13.58 137.79
CA GLN A 61 -64.51 13.71 137.77
C GLN A 61 -63.81 12.37 137.49
N GLU A 62 -64.29 11.27 138.08
CA GLU A 62 -63.73 9.94 137.80
C GLU A 62 -64.04 9.46 136.36
N GLU A 63 -65.23 9.75 135.84
CA GLU A 63 -65.56 9.49 134.42
C GLU A 63 -64.65 10.27 133.47
N PHE A 64 -64.41 11.56 133.71
CA PHE A 64 -63.51 12.36 132.86
C PHE A 64 -62.08 11.82 132.91
N ALA A 65 -61.57 11.43 134.08
CA ALA A 65 -60.25 10.82 134.20
C ALA A 65 -60.14 9.49 133.41
N ARG A 66 -61.16 8.63 133.46
CA ARG A 66 -61.21 7.39 132.68
C ARG A 66 -61.27 7.65 131.17
N ARG A 67 -62.07 8.63 130.72
CA ARG A 67 -62.17 9.00 129.29
C ARG A 67 -60.86 9.58 128.76
N LEU A 68 -60.19 10.45 129.53
CA LEU A 68 -58.89 11.01 129.15
C LEU A 68 -57.83 9.90 129.01
N GLY A 69 -57.70 9.04 130.03
CA GLY A 69 -56.76 7.93 130.01
C GLY A 69 -57.07 6.82 129.00
N ALA A 70 -58.25 6.84 128.36
CA ALA A 70 -58.56 6.03 127.18
C ALA A 70 -58.12 6.72 125.88
N ALA A 71 -58.34 8.03 125.76
CA ALA A 71 -57.90 8.84 124.62
C ALA A 71 -56.37 8.90 124.51
N ASP A 72 -55.64 9.00 125.61
CA ASP A 72 -54.17 9.01 125.60
C ASP A 72 -53.59 7.68 125.06
N ARG A 73 -54.26 6.55 125.34
CA ARG A 73 -53.85 5.24 124.80
C ARG A 73 -54.11 5.12 123.31
N THR A 74 -55.21 5.64 122.80
CA THR A 74 -55.48 5.62 121.35
C THR A 74 -54.55 6.59 120.60
N ILE A 75 -54.18 7.72 121.20
CA ILE A 75 -53.15 8.63 120.65
C ILE A 75 -51.79 7.93 120.58
N ALA A 76 -51.38 7.19 121.63
CA ALA A 76 -50.13 6.42 121.62
C ALA A 76 -50.13 5.35 120.52
N GLN A 77 -51.21 4.56 120.39
CA GLN A 77 -51.35 3.56 119.32
C GLN A 77 -51.28 4.18 117.92
N LEU A 78 -51.95 5.32 117.71
CA LEU A 78 -51.91 6.04 116.43
C LEU A 78 -50.53 6.66 116.14
N ALA A 79 -49.72 6.96 117.16
CA ALA A 79 -48.34 7.41 116.99
C ALA A 79 -47.45 6.25 116.51
N ASP A 80 -47.54 5.09 117.16
CA ASP A 80 -46.82 3.86 116.80
C ASP A 80 -47.17 3.41 115.37
N ASP A 81 -48.47 3.36 115.03
CA ASP A 81 -48.94 3.00 113.68
C ASP A 81 -48.46 4.00 112.62
N LYS A 82 -48.42 5.30 112.94
CA LYS A 82 -47.90 6.34 112.04
C LYS A 82 -46.40 6.20 111.80
N GLU A 83 -45.61 5.82 112.80
CA GLU A 83 -44.18 5.53 112.61
C GLU A 83 -43.98 4.26 111.78
N ARG A 84 -44.75 3.20 112.07
CA ARG A 84 -44.73 1.95 111.32
C ARG A 84 -45.08 2.14 109.84
N LEU A 85 -46.12 2.92 109.53
CA LEU A 85 -46.52 3.24 108.16
C LEU A 85 -45.47 4.09 107.44
N ARG A 86 -44.82 5.04 108.13
CA ARG A 86 -43.69 5.81 107.56
C ARG A 86 -42.49 4.94 107.23
N ALA A 87 -42.14 4.00 108.11
CA ALA A 87 -41.06 3.04 107.85
C ALA A 87 -41.36 2.16 106.62
N GLN A 88 -42.61 1.68 106.49
CA GLN A 88 -43.05 0.91 105.32
C GLN A 88 -43.01 1.74 104.02
N LEU A 89 -43.46 3.00 104.06
CA LEU A 89 -43.40 3.90 102.90
C LEU A 89 -41.97 4.17 102.44
N ALA A 90 -41.05 4.41 103.39
CA ALA A 90 -39.64 4.63 103.09
C ALA A 90 -38.96 3.39 102.48
N LEU A 91 -39.28 2.19 102.96
CA LEU A 91 -38.76 0.94 102.40
C LEU A 91 -39.31 0.69 100.97
N ALA A 92 -40.59 0.99 100.74
CA ALA A 92 -41.21 0.85 99.43
C ALA A 92 -40.63 1.84 98.38
N SER A 93 -40.37 3.09 98.77
CA SER A 93 -39.81 4.10 97.85
C SER A 93 -38.35 3.82 97.47
N GLN A 94 -37.56 3.18 98.34
CA GLN A 94 -36.21 2.72 97.98
C GLN A 94 -36.23 1.55 96.97
N GLY A 95 -37.29 0.74 96.98
CA GLY A 95 -37.45 -0.37 96.04
C GLY A 95 -37.74 0.07 94.59
N SER A 96 -38.42 1.21 94.39
CA SER A 96 -38.82 1.64 93.04
C SER A 96 -37.63 2.16 92.23
N GLY A 97 -36.78 3.04 92.78
CA GLY A 97 -35.66 3.66 92.07
C GLY A 97 -34.67 2.66 91.44
N ALA A 98 -34.39 1.54 92.12
CA ALA A 98 -33.53 0.48 91.56
C ALA A 98 -34.19 -0.27 90.39
N SER A 99 -35.52 -0.37 90.38
CA SER A 99 -36.28 -0.93 89.25
C SER A 99 -36.41 0.07 88.10
N GLU A 100 -36.55 1.37 88.39
CA GLU A 100 -36.62 2.46 87.42
C GLU A 100 -35.30 2.64 86.65
N SER A 101 -34.13 2.61 87.33
CA SER A 101 -32.81 2.64 86.66
C SER A 101 -32.66 1.46 85.69
N ARG A 102 -32.96 0.24 86.14
CA ARG A 102 -32.89 -0.97 85.30
C ARG A 102 -33.89 -0.97 84.14
N LEU A 103 -35.02 -0.29 84.29
CA LEU A 103 -35.96 -0.06 83.19
C LEU A 103 -35.40 0.96 82.19
N ALA A 104 -34.83 2.07 82.67
CA ALA A 104 -34.17 3.08 81.84
C ALA A 104 -33.01 2.48 81.02
N GLU A 105 -32.08 1.78 81.68
CA GLU A 105 -30.97 1.04 81.06
C GLU A 105 -31.47 0.05 79.98
N LYS A 106 -32.54 -0.70 80.27
CA LYS A 106 -33.15 -1.62 79.29
C LYS A 106 -33.82 -0.88 78.14
N THR A 107 -34.49 0.25 78.37
CA THR A 107 -35.09 1.04 77.29
C THR A 107 -34.03 1.68 76.40
N GLU A 108 -32.91 2.14 76.97
CA GLU A 108 -31.78 2.64 76.20
C GLU A 108 -31.13 1.52 75.37
N TYR A 109 -30.90 0.35 75.96
CA TYR A 109 -30.38 -0.81 75.24
C TYR A 109 -31.32 -1.27 74.11
N ILE A 110 -32.65 -1.25 74.32
CA ILE A 110 -33.64 -1.52 73.27
C ILE A 110 -33.55 -0.46 72.16
N ALA A 111 -33.39 0.82 72.50
CA ALA A 111 -33.25 1.90 71.50
C ALA A 111 -31.94 1.77 70.70
N GLN A 112 -30.83 1.39 71.36
CA GLN A 112 -29.56 1.10 70.70
C GLN A 112 -29.70 -0.09 69.73
N LEU A 113 -30.29 -1.21 70.17
CA LEU A 113 -30.57 -2.38 69.32
C LEU A 113 -31.51 -2.06 68.15
N GLN A 114 -32.52 -1.19 68.35
CA GLN A 114 -33.39 -0.72 67.28
C GLN A 114 -32.62 0.12 66.25
N ALA A 115 -31.79 1.06 66.69
CA ALA A 115 -30.97 1.88 65.81
C ALA A 115 -29.90 1.06 65.06
N GLU A 116 -29.34 0.03 65.68
CA GLU A 116 -28.46 -0.94 65.02
C GLU A 116 -29.23 -1.82 64.02
N GLY A 117 -30.41 -2.31 64.39
CA GLY A 117 -31.31 -3.05 63.50
C GLY A 117 -31.71 -2.24 62.26
N GLU A 118 -32.02 -0.95 62.41
CA GLU A 118 -32.26 -0.04 61.29
C GLU A 118 -31.01 0.15 60.42
N LYS A 119 -29.84 0.38 61.01
CA LYS A 119 -28.57 0.51 60.27
C LYS A 119 -28.24 -0.76 59.48
N LEU A 120 -28.43 -1.93 60.09
CA LEU A 120 -28.23 -3.23 59.44
C LEU A 120 -29.26 -3.48 58.33
N SER A 121 -30.53 -3.13 58.55
CA SER A 121 -31.59 -3.22 57.54
C SER A 121 -31.30 -2.34 56.32
N ARG A 122 -30.85 -1.09 56.54
CA ARG A 122 -30.44 -0.18 55.45
C ARG A 122 -29.23 -0.74 54.68
N LYS A 123 -28.17 -1.17 55.39
CA LYS A 123 -26.99 -1.82 54.78
C LYS A 123 -27.35 -3.08 54.00
N ASN A 124 -28.25 -3.92 54.52
CA ASN A 124 -28.71 -5.11 53.80
C ASN A 124 -29.47 -4.73 52.52
N GLY A 125 -30.34 -3.71 52.57
CA GLY A 125 -31.02 -3.18 51.39
C GLY A 125 -30.05 -2.62 50.33
N GLU A 126 -28.99 -1.92 50.76
CA GLU A 126 -27.93 -1.42 49.88
C GLU A 126 -27.13 -2.56 49.23
N LEU A 127 -26.74 -3.58 50.01
CA LEU A 127 -26.04 -4.77 49.52
C LEU A 127 -26.91 -5.61 48.58
N GLU A 128 -28.20 -5.76 48.87
CA GLU A 128 -29.16 -6.42 47.96
C GLU A 128 -29.32 -5.63 46.65
N ALA A 129 -29.41 -4.30 46.72
CA ALA A 129 -29.48 -3.46 45.53
C ALA A 129 -28.19 -3.55 44.70
N ALA A 130 -27.01 -3.54 45.33
CA ALA A 130 -25.74 -3.75 44.67
C ALA A 130 -25.64 -5.14 44.03
N ALA A 131 -26.03 -6.20 44.75
CA ALA A 131 -26.06 -7.56 44.23
C ALA A 131 -27.03 -7.71 43.03
N ARG A 132 -28.18 -7.02 43.04
CA ARG A 132 -29.09 -6.95 41.88
C ARG A 132 -28.44 -6.25 40.68
N ARG A 133 -27.72 -5.14 40.89
CA ARG A 133 -26.97 -4.44 39.82
C ARG A 133 -25.87 -5.31 39.21
N VAL A 134 -25.03 -5.93 40.04
CA VAL A 134 -23.95 -6.82 39.57
C VAL A 134 -24.51 -8.02 38.80
N ARG A 135 -25.64 -8.60 39.25
CA ARG A 135 -26.36 -9.66 38.50
C ARG A 135 -26.95 -9.20 37.17
N ALA A 136 -27.33 -7.93 37.03
CA ALA A 136 -27.75 -7.36 35.75
C ALA A 136 -26.55 -7.17 34.82
N GLN A 137 -25.50 -6.50 35.30
CA GLN A 137 -24.25 -6.28 34.55
C GLN A 137 -23.62 -7.60 34.07
N LEU A 138 -23.66 -8.67 34.87
CA LEU A 138 -23.17 -9.98 34.46
C LEU A 138 -23.98 -10.55 33.29
N ARG A 139 -25.31 -10.40 33.29
CA ARG A 139 -26.18 -10.86 32.18
C ARG A 139 -25.97 -10.04 30.91
N ASP A 140 -25.77 -8.74 31.04
CA ASP A 140 -25.49 -7.86 29.89
C ASP A 140 -24.12 -8.23 29.28
N ALA A 141 -23.11 -8.46 30.11
CA ALA A 141 -21.78 -8.92 29.68
C ALA A 141 -21.81 -10.33 29.06
N ASP A 142 -22.60 -11.26 29.59
CA ASP A 142 -22.81 -12.59 28.98
C ASP A 142 -23.49 -12.48 27.62
N ALA A 143 -24.51 -11.63 27.47
CA ALA A 143 -25.19 -11.39 26.20
C ALA A 143 -24.26 -10.75 25.15
N ASP A 144 -23.40 -9.81 25.55
CA ASP A 144 -22.40 -9.23 24.64
C ASP A 144 -21.28 -10.23 24.30
N ARG A 145 -20.87 -11.11 25.23
CA ARG A 145 -19.96 -12.22 24.95
C ARG A 145 -20.56 -13.19 23.92
N GLU A 146 -21.84 -13.54 24.03
CA GLU A 146 -22.54 -14.38 23.05
C GLU A 146 -22.63 -13.71 21.67
N ARG A 147 -22.93 -12.41 21.61
CA ARG A 147 -22.93 -11.63 20.36
C ARG A 147 -21.54 -11.59 19.70
N LEU A 148 -20.49 -11.38 20.48
CA LEU A 148 -19.10 -11.36 19.99
C LEU A 148 -18.67 -12.75 19.52
N ALA A 149 -19.00 -13.82 20.25
CA ALA A 149 -18.75 -15.19 19.83
C ALA A 149 -19.45 -15.53 18.50
N ALA A 150 -20.72 -15.16 18.35
CA ALA A 150 -21.47 -15.34 17.09
C ALA A 150 -20.90 -14.50 15.92
N ARG A 151 -20.30 -13.34 16.21
CA ARG A 151 -19.59 -12.54 15.20
C ARG A 151 -18.25 -13.18 14.83
N LEU A 152 -17.50 -13.72 15.79
CA LEU A 152 -16.24 -14.43 15.55
C LEU A 152 -16.47 -15.65 14.67
N THR A 153 -17.39 -16.54 15.01
CA THR A 153 -17.68 -17.75 14.19
C THR A 153 -18.14 -17.40 12.77
N LYS A 154 -18.88 -16.30 12.60
CA LYS A 154 -19.21 -15.78 11.26
C LYS A 154 -17.98 -15.29 10.50
N MET A 155 -17.05 -14.59 11.15
CA MET A 155 -15.82 -14.11 10.52
C MET A 155 -14.87 -15.29 10.20
N GLU A 156 -14.75 -16.27 11.09
CA GLU A 156 -13.99 -17.51 10.88
C GLU A 156 -14.52 -18.29 9.67
N LEU A 157 -15.84 -18.46 9.56
CA LEU A 157 -16.48 -19.08 8.40
C LEU A 157 -16.23 -18.27 7.11
N GLN A 158 -16.27 -16.94 7.18
CA GLN A 158 -15.96 -16.08 6.03
C GLN A 158 -14.49 -16.18 5.61
N VAL A 159 -13.55 -16.24 6.55
CA VAL A 159 -12.12 -16.45 6.25
C VAL A 159 -11.91 -17.83 5.62
N ALA A 160 -12.49 -18.89 6.19
CA ALA A 160 -12.40 -20.25 5.63
C ALA A 160 -12.96 -20.33 4.19
N GLN A 161 -14.10 -19.67 3.92
CA GLN A 161 -14.66 -19.59 2.56
C GLN A 161 -13.79 -18.79 1.59
N GLN A 162 -13.02 -17.80 2.06
CA GLN A 162 -12.10 -17.05 1.20
C GLN A 162 -10.79 -17.82 0.97
N THR A 163 -10.30 -18.58 1.95
CA THR A 163 -9.14 -19.47 1.76
C THR A 163 -9.48 -20.60 0.79
N GLU A 164 -10.63 -21.28 0.94
CA GLU A 164 -11.06 -22.32 -0.02
C GLU A 164 -11.20 -21.78 -1.45
N ARG A 165 -11.63 -20.52 -1.61
CA ARG A 165 -11.69 -19.85 -2.92
C ARG A 165 -10.33 -19.46 -3.47
N ALA A 166 -9.41 -19.03 -2.61
CA ALA A 166 -8.03 -18.72 -2.99
C ALA A 166 -7.32 -20.01 -3.43
N ASP A 167 -7.38 -21.08 -2.62
CA ASP A 167 -6.81 -22.39 -2.93
C ASP A 167 -7.34 -22.96 -4.26
N ALA A 168 -8.65 -22.83 -4.51
CA ALA A 168 -9.26 -23.23 -5.78
C ALA A 168 -8.80 -22.38 -6.97
N ALA A 169 -8.62 -21.07 -6.78
CA ALA A 169 -8.10 -20.18 -7.82
C ALA A 169 -6.60 -20.43 -8.11
N GLU A 170 -5.80 -20.71 -7.08
CA GLU A 170 -4.39 -21.11 -7.22
C GLU A 170 -4.25 -22.44 -7.97
N GLN A 171 -5.09 -23.43 -7.66
CA GLN A 171 -5.14 -24.70 -8.41
C GLN A 171 -5.53 -24.49 -9.89
N GLN A 172 -6.48 -23.61 -10.18
CA GLN A 172 -6.85 -23.25 -11.55
C GLN A 172 -5.71 -22.53 -12.29
N LEU A 173 -5.05 -21.58 -11.64
CA LEU A 173 -3.88 -20.89 -12.19
C LEU A 173 -2.71 -21.83 -12.46
N ALA A 174 -2.43 -22.76 -11.55
CA ALA A 174 -1.40 -23.78 -11.72
C ALA A 174 -1.72 -24.73 -12.90
N GLY A 175 -2.99 -25.13 -13.07
CA GLY A 175 -3.44 -25.92 -14.22
C GLY A 175 -3.22 -25.18 -15.55
N VAL A 176 -3.68 -23.92 -15.65
CA VAL A 176 -3.49 -23.10 -16.85
C VAL A 176 -2.01 -22.83 -17.15
N GLN A 177 -1.17 -22.69 -16.12
CA GLN A 177 0.29 -22.57 -16.28
C GLN A 177 0.90 -23.86 -16.84
N GLN A 178 0.51 -25.04 -16.35
CA GLN A 178 0.97 -26.33 -16.87
C GLN A 178 0.55 -26.53 -18.34
N GLU A 179 -0.71 -26.25 -18.67
CA GLU A 179 -1.22 -26.29 -20.05
C GLU A 179 -0.42 -25.35 -20.97
N ALA A 180 -0.18 -24.11 -20.55
CA ALA A 180 0.61 -23.15 -21.32
C ALA A 180 2.09 -23.54 -21.46
N GLU A 181 2.69 -24.18 -20.45
CA GLU A 181 4.04 -24.72 -20.52
C GLU A 181 4.14 -25.92 -21.48
N GLU A 182 3.16 -26.83 -21.48
CA GLU A 182 3.06 -27.94 -22.42
C GLU A 182 2.87 -27.46 -23.87
N GLU A 183 1.98 -26.47 -24.09
CA GLU A 183 1.80 -25.84 -25.41
C GLU A 183 3.09 -25.16 -25.89
N LEU A 184 3.79 -24.42 -25.02
CA LEU A 184 5.05 -23.77 -25.37
C LEU A 184 6.16 -24.78 -25.67
N GLN A 185 6.23 -25.90 -24.93
CA GLN A 185 7.16 -26.99 -25.22
C GLN A 185 6.84 -27.64 -26.57
N ARG A 186 5.56 -27.90 -26.86
CA ARG A 186 5.10 -28.43 -28.15
C ARG A 186 5.47 -27.50 -29.31
N LEU A 187 5.16 -26.22 -29.21
CA LEU A 187 5.50 -25.22 -30.23
C LEU A 187 7.01 -25.10 -30.46
N ARG A 188 7.83 -25.21 -29.39
CA ARG A 188 9.30 -25.27 -29.50
C ARG A 188 9.78 -26.51 -30.25
N LEU A 189 9.17 -27.67 -30.00
CA LEU A 189 9.49 -28.92 -30.71
C LEU A 189 9.09 -28.83 -32.19
N GLU A 190 7.88 -28.34 -32.49
CA GLU A 190 7.40 -28.15 -33.87
C GLU A 190 8.29 -27.16 -34.64
N ALA A 191 8.67 -26.03 -34.03
CA ALA A 191 9.59 -25.05 -34.63
C ALA A 191 11.00 -25.63 -34.85
N ALA A 192 11.53 -26.42 -33.90
CA ALA A 192 12.82 -27.09 -34.04
C ALA A 192 12.81 -28.12 -35.18
N GLN A 193 11.72 -28.87 -35.34
CA GLN A 193 11.52 -29.80 -36.46
C GLN A 193 11.45 -29.08 -37.80
N GLN A 194 10.66 -28.00 -37.91
CA GLN A 194 10.58 -27.19 -39.12
C GLN A 194 11.95 -26.61 -39.51
N LEU A 195 12.71 -26.12 -38.53
CA LEU A 195 14.05 -25.58 -38.76
C LEU A 195 15.06 -26.67 -39.16
N ALA A 196 14.94 -27.90 -38.64
CA ALA A 196 15.73 -29.04 -39.08
C ALA A 196 15.41 -29.44 -40.53
N VAL A 197 14.13 -29.51 -40.90
CA VAL A 197 13.70 -29.78 -42.30
C VAL A 197 14.18 -28.67 -43.24
N ALA A 198 14.03 -27.40 -42.86
CA ALA A 198 14.51 -26.27 -43.67
C ALA A 198 16.04 -26.32 -43.87
N ARG A 199 16.81 -26.74 -42.85
CA ARG A 199 18.26 -26.97 -42.99
C ARG A 199 18.59 -28.11 -43.94
N GLN A 200 17.86 -29.24 -43.88
CA GLN A 200 18.05 -30.37 -44.80
C GLN A 200 17.71 -30.01 -46.25
N VAL A 201 16.62 -29.27 -46.48
CA VAL A 201 16.27 -28.77 -47.82
C VAL A 201 17.34 -27.79 -48.32
N ALA A 202 17.84 -26.90 -47.46
CA ALA A 202 18.89 -25.96 -47.83
C ALA A 202 20.24 -26.64 -48.12
N SER A 203 20.62 -27.71 -47.41
CA SER A 203 21.84 -28.47 -47.73
C SER A 203 21.68 -29.26 -49.02
N ALA A 204 20.55 -29.96 -49.21
CA ALA A 204 20.28 -30.70 -50.44
C ALA A 204 20.22 -29.78 -51.68
N ALA A 205 19.66 -28.57 -51.54
CA ALA A 205 19.66 -27.58 -52.61
C ALA A 205 21.08 -27.10 -52.96
N ARG A 206 21.95 -26.89 -51.97
CA ARG A 206 23.37 -26.53 -52.19
C ARG A 206 24.12 -27.65 -52.90
N GLU A 207 24.01 -28.88 -52.40
CA GLU A 207 24.60 -30.07 -53.02
C GLU A 207 24.14 -30.25 -54.48
N GLN A 208 22.85 -29.98 -54.77
CA GLN A 208 22.34 -30.00 -56.15
C GLN A 208 22.94 -28.89 -57.02
N THR A 209 23.04 -27.65 -56.52
CA THR A 209 23.67 -26.55 -57.29
C THR A 209 25.16 -26.76 -57.50
N GLU A 210 25.87 -27.33 -56.53
CA GLU A 210 27.28 -27.71 -56.64
C GLU A 210 27.45 -28.84 -57.65
N ALA A 211 26.60 -29.88 -57.60
CA ALA A 211 26.63 -30.98 -58.57
C ALA A 211 26.29 -30.54 -60.01
N VAL A 212 25.30 -29.65 -60.19
CA VAL A 212 24.96 -29.09 -61.51
C VAL A 212 26.09 -28.20 -62.02
N SER A 213 26.61 -27.26 -61.22
CA SER A 213 27.72 -26.39 -61.66
C SER A 213 29.01 -27.17 -61.95
N ALA A 214 29.31 -28.22 -61.17
CA ALA A 214 30.42 -29.13 -61.45
C ALA A 214 30.22 -29.87 -62.78
N ARG A 215 29.01 -30.38 -63.04
CA ARG A 215 28.65 -31.03 -64.30
C ARG A 215 28.74 -30.07 -65.49
N ASP A 216 28.14 -28.89 -65.40
CA ASP A 216 28.19 -27.87 -66.45
C ASP A 216 29.64 -27.46 -66.75
N SER A 217 30.49 -27.34 -65.73
CA SER A 217 31.91 -27.06 -65.90
C SER A 217 32.66 -28.20 -66.60
N ALA A 218 32.32 -29.46 -66.31
CA ALA A 218 32.92 -30.63 -66.95
C ALA A 218 32.46 -30.78 -68.41
N GLU A 219 31.18 -30.53 -68.70
CA GLU A 219 30.64 -30.52 -70.07
C GLU A 219 31.25 -29.37 -70.89
N ALA A 220 31.44 -28.19 -70.29
CA ALA A 220 32.13 -27.06 -70.93
C ALA A 220 33.62 -27.35 -71.21
N LEU A 221 34.33 -28.01 -70.29
CA LEU A 221 35.71 -28.45 -70.49
C LEU A 221 35.81 -29.52 -71.60
N ALA A 222 34.91 -30.49 -71.62
CA ALA A 222 34.87 -31.51 -72.68
C ALA A 222 34.66 -30.86 -74.07
N ALA A 223 33.67 -29.97 -74.19
CA ALA A 223 33.41 -29.24 -75.43
C ALA A 223 34.58 -28.31 -75.85
N ALA A 224 35.36 -27.80 -74.89
CA ALA A 224 36.58 -27.05 -75.20
C ALA A 224 37.70 -27.96 -75.74
N VAL A 225 37.88 -29.15 -75.16
CA VAL A 225 38.85 -30.16 -75.62
C VAL A 225 38.51 -30.69 -77.01
N GLU A 226 37.23 -30.96 -77.30
CA GLU A 226 36.78 -31.37 -78.65
C GLU A 226 37.07 -30.28 -79.69
N ARG A 227 36.71 -29.02 -79.41
CA ARG A 227 37.03 -27.88 -80.30
C ARG A 227 38.53 -27.71 -80.50
N GLU A 228 39.34 -27.95 -79.47
CA GLU A 228 40.80 -27.87 -79.58
C GLU A 228 41.35 -29.03 -80.46
N ALA A 229 40.76 -30.22 -80.39
CA ALA A 229 41.09 -31.34 -81.25
C ALA A 229 40.69 -31.08 -82.72
N ASP A 230 39.49 -30.56 -82.97
CA ASP A 230 39.03 -30.15 -84.31
C ASP A 230 39.94 -29.08 -84.92
N LEU A 231 40.33 -28.06 -84.14
CA LEU A 231 41.25 -27.01 -84.58
C LEU A 231 42.65 -27.56 -84.87
N ARG A 232 43.16 -28.52 -84.08
CA ARG A 232 44.42 -29.22 -84.38
C ARG A 232 44.33 -30.04 -85.66
N ALA A 233 43.23 -30.75 -85.90
CA ALA A 233 43.00 -31.50 -87.13
C ALA A 233 42.94 -30.56 -88.35
N ALA A 234 42.17 -29.47 -88.26
CA ALA A 234 42.09 -28.46 -89.31
C ALA A 234 43.44 -27.78 -89.61
N LEU A 235 44.28 -27.57 -88.59
CA LEU A 235 45.67 -27.09 -88.76
C LEU A 235 46.56 -28.11 -89.48
N ALA A 236 46.44 -29.41 -89.16
CA ALA A 236 47.19 -30.47 -89.85
C ALA A 236 46.75 -30.60 -91.32
N ASP A 237 45.45 -30.54 -91.59
CA ASP A 237 44.88 -30.49 -92.94
C ASP A 237 45.35 -29.24 -93.73
N ALA A 238 45.39 -28.08 -93.08
CA ALA A 238 45.89 -26.85 -93.70
C ALA A 238 47.39 -26.94 -94.02
N ASN A 239 48.20 -27.48 -93.10
CA ASN A 239 49.64 -27.66 -93.30
C ASN A 239 49.93 -28.66 -94.43
N SER A 240 49.27 -29.81 -94.46
CA SER A 240 49.45 -30.78 -95.56
C SER A 240 49.01 -30.24 -96.91
N ARG A 241 47.94 -29.43 -96.99
CA ARG A 241 47.56 -28.71 -98.22
C ARG A 241 48.61 -27.68 -98.63
N LEU A 242 49.18 -26.95 -97.67
CA LEU A 242 50.28 -26.01 -97.94
C LEU A 242 51.52 -26.75 -98.46
N GLU A 243 51.91 -27.87 -97.83
CA GLU A 243 53.02 -28.72 -98.26
C GLU A 243 52.81 -29.29 -99.68
N CYS A 244 51.64 -29.87 -99.96
CA CYS A 244 51.31 -30.33 -101.32
C CYS A 244 51.35 -29.17 -102.32
N SER A 245 50.73 -28.02 -102.01
CA SER A 245 50.76 -26.87 -102.91
C SER A 245 52.18 -26.33 -103.12
N ALA A 246 53.04 -26.38 -102.11
CA ALA A 246 54.43 -25.96 -102.21
C ALA A 246 55.25 -26.93 -103.08
N ALA A 247 54.95 -28.23 -103.03
CA ALA A 247 55.49 -29.21 -103.96
C ALA A 247 55.00 -28.98 -105.40
N ASP A 248 53.68 -28.79 -105.61
CA ASP A 248 53.10 -28.46 -106.92
C ASP A 248 53.72 -27.18 -107.51
N TRP A 249 53.93 -26.15 -106.69
CA TRP A 249 54.61 -24.91 -107.10
C TRP A 249 56.09 -25.14 -107.40
N ALA A 250 56.80 -25.98 -106.64
CA ALA A 250 58.21 -26.30 -106.91
C ALA A 250 58.37 -27.08 -108.22
N ASP A 251 57.51 -28.08 -108.46
CA ASP A 251 57.46 -28.84 -109.71
C ASP A 251 57.13 -27.91 -110.89
N ARG A 252 56.11 -27.05 -110.75
CA ARG A 252 55.78 -26.07 -111.80
C ARG A 252 56.88 -25.03 -112.00
N GLU A 253 57.64 -24.67 -110.96
CA GLU A 253 58.80 -23.79 -111.09
C GLU A 253 59.96 -24.49 -111.84
N VAL A 254 60.16 -25.80 -111.65
CA VAL A 254 61.10 -26.61 -112.44
C VAL A 254 60.65 -26.73 -113.89
N GLU A 255 59.37 -27.01 -114.14
CA GLU A 255 58.79 -27.01 -115.50
C GLU A 255 58.96 -25.65 -116.17
N LEU A 256 58.58 -24.55 -115.51
CA LEU A 256 58.72 -23.19 -116.03
C LEU A 256 60.18 -22.79 -116.26
N ARG A 257 61.13 -23.25 -115.43
CA ARG A 257 62.57 -23.08 -115.70
C ARG A 257 63.01 -23.85 -116.96
N GLY A 258 62.47 -25.05 -117.18
CA GLY A 258 62.70 -25.83 -118.40
C GLY A 258 62.10 -25.16 -119.63
N GLU A 259 60.81 -24.79 -119.58
CA GLU A 259 60.12 -24.01 -120.62
C GLU A 259 60.86 -22.70 -120.90
N ALA A 260 61.33 -21.98 -119.87
CA ALA A 260 62.10 -20.75 -120.03
C ALA A 260 63.48 -21.00 -120.66
N ALA A 261 64.18 -22.09 -120.33
CA ALA A 261 65.45 -22.42 -120.98
C ALA A 261 65.25 -22.80 -122.47
N ASP A 262 64.21 -23.57 -122.78
CA ASP A 262 63.81 -23.90 -124.15
C ASP A 262 63.37 -22.64 -124.93
N LEU A 263 62.59 -21.76 -124.30
CA LEU A 263 62.17 -20.49 -124.88
C LEU A 263 63.33 -19.51 -125.02
N GLU A 264 64.29 -19.46 -124.09
CA GLU A 264 65.54 -18.71 -124.24
C GLU A 264 66.38 -19.24 -125.40
N GLN A 265 66.45 -20.57 -125.59
CA GLN A 265 67.15 -21.17 -126.72
C GLN A 265 66.45 -20.84 -128.05
N ARG A 266 65.11 -20.95 -128.08
CA ARG A 266 64.30 -20.55 -129.24
C ARG A 266 64.32 -19.05 -129.48
N LEU A 267 64.37 -18.22 -128.44
CA LEU A 267 64.54 -16.78 -128.55
C LEU A 267 65.94 -16.46 -129.05
N ARG A 268 67.03 -17.05 -128.54
CA ARG A 268 68.37 -16.86 -129.14
C ARG A 268 68.41 -17.24 -130.63
N GLN A 269 67.70 -18.30 -131.03
CA GLN A 269 67.55 -18.68 -132.45
C GLN A 269 66.67 -17.69 -133.23
N ALA A 270 65.52 -17.30 -132.68
CA ALA A 270 64.53 -16.43 -133.30
C ALA A 270 64.91 -14.94 -133.24
N GLU A 271 65.78 -14.53 -132.32
CA GLU A 271 66.48 -13.25 -132.24
C GLU A 271 67.70 -13.27 -133.14
N GLY A 272 68.38 -14.39 -133.35
CA GLY A 272 69.33 -14.53 -134.46
C GLY A 272 68.62 -14.33 -135.80
N ALA A 273 67.48 -15.01 -136.00
CA ALA A 273 66.65 -14.87 -137.18
C ALA A 273 65.92 -13.51 -137.26
N ALA A 274 65.55 -12.91 -136.14
CA ALA A 274 64.89 -11.60 -136.09
C ALA A 274 65.90 -10.47 -136.18
N GLN A 275 67.13 -10.57 -135.66
CA GLN A 275 68.20 -9.62 -135.96
C GLN A 275 68.56 -9.71 -137.45
N ALA A 276 68.57 -10.91 -138.05
CA ALA A 276 68.67 -11.05 -139.51
C ALA A 276 67.48 -10.38 -140.24
N LEU A 277 66.23 -10.65 -139.84
CA LEU A 277 65.03 -10.05 -140.46
C LEU A 277 64.85 -8.55 -140.16
N GLN A 278 65.34 -8.05 -139.03
CA GLN A 278 65.17 -6.68 -138.53
C GLN A 278 66.38 -5.79 -138.89
N SER A 279 67.52 -6.39 -139.24
CA SER A 279 68.47 -5.79 -140.19
C SER A 279 67.85 -5.63 -141.60
N GLY A 280 66.73 -6.31 -141.89
CA GLY A 280 65.94 -6.20 -143.11
C GLY A 280 64.55 -5.52 -142.97
N ALA A 281 64.11 -5.12 -141.77
CA ALA A 281 62.76 -4.59 -141.54
C ALA A 281 62.83 -3.19 -140.90
N GLY A 282 62.43 -2.18 -141.67
CA GLY A 282 62.64 -0.76 -141.36
C GLY A 282 61.81 -0.17 -140.21
N ASP A 283 62.23 1.01 -139.74
CA ASP A 283 61.86 1.64 -138.46
C ASP A 283 60.37 1.99 -138.23
N ALA A 284 59.48 1.79 -139.19
CA ALA A 284 58.13 2.34 -139.16
C ALA A 284 57.15 1.68 -138.15
N THR A 285 57.33 0.41 -137.78
CA THR A 285 56.30 -0.37 -137.07
C THR A 285 56.49 -0.50 -135.55
N ARG A 286 57.70 -0.21 -135.03
CA ARG A 286 58.04 -0.33 -133.60
C ARG A 286 57.20 0.52 -132.62
N PRO A 287 56.76 1.76 -132.94
CA PRO A 287 56.06 2.61 -131.96
C PRO A 287 54.67 2.09 -131.55
N LEU A 288 53.93 1.50 -132.50
CA LEU A 288 52.51 1.14 -132.30
C LEU A 288 52.32 -0.06 -131.37
N LEU A 289 53.23 -1.04 -131.40
CA LEU A 289 53.16 -2.22 -130.52
C LEU A 289 53.33 -1.84 -129.04
N ARG A 290 54.32 -1.00 -128.73
CA ARG A 290 54.52 -0.46 -127.36
C ARG A 290 53.28 0.29 -126.83
N GLN A 291 52.56 0.98 -127.71
CA GLN A 291 51.36 1.72 -127.31
C GLN A 291 50.23 0.78 -126.88
N ILE A 292 50.00 -0.30 -127.65
CA ILE A 292 48.98 -1.34 -127.34
C ILE A 292 49.31 -2.05 -126.02
N GLU A 293 50.56 -2.44 -125.82
CA GLU A 293 51.04 -3.08 -124.58
C GLU A 293 50.81 -2.19 -123.35
N SER A 294 51.14 -0.90 -123.44
CA SER A 294 50.92 0.06 -122.34
C SER A 294 49.43 0.24 -122.00
N MET A 295 48.55 0.23 -123.00
CA MET A 295 47.11 0.36 -122.79
C MET A 295 46.50 -0.88 -122.13
N ALA A 296 46.93 -2.08 -122.51
CA ALA A 296 46.47 -3.33 -121.90
C ALA A 296 46.89 -3.42 -120.42
N ALA A 297 48.14 -3.08 -120.10
CA ALA A 297 48.63 -3.03 -118.73
C ALA A 297 47.85 -2.04 -117.84
N GLY A 298 47.53 -0.85 -118.38
CA GLY A 298 46.74 0.16 -117.67
C GLY A 298 45.32 -0.30 -117.30
N GLN A 299 44.65 -1.05 -118.19
CA GLN A 299 43.30 -1.55 -117.93
C GLN A 299 43.28 -2.66 -116.86
N ALA A 300 44.28 -3.56 -116.86
CA ALA A 300 44.37 -4.62 -115.85
C ALA A 300 44.57 -4.06 -114.44
N ALA A 301 45.46 -3.07 -114.28
CA ALA A 301 45.71 -2.40 -113.00
C ALA A 301 44.45 -1.72 -112.43
N ALA A 302 43.67 -1.05 -113.28
CA ALA A 302 42.42 -0.40 -112.86
C ALA A 302 41.36 -1.40 -112.36
N GLN A 303 41.26 -2.59 -112.97
CA GLN A 303 40.31 -3.63 -112.53
C GLN A 303 40.70 -4.27 -111.19
N ALA A 304 42.01 -4.42 -110.91
CA ALA A 304 42.48 -4.96 -109.64
C ALA A 304 42.12 -4.01 -108.47
N ALA A 305 42.41 -2.72 -108.62
CA ALA A 305 42.10 -1.70 -107.62
C ALA A 305 40.59 -1.63 -107.29
N ALA A 306 39.73 -1.76 -108.31
CA ALA A 306 38.28 -1.76 -108.11
C ALA A 306 37.76 -2.96 -107.28
N ARG A 307 38.40 -4.14 -107.40
CA ARG A 307 38.03 -5.34 -106.61
C ARG A 307 38.50 -5.23 -105.17
N GLU A 308 39.67 -4.65 -104.94
CA GLU A 308 40.21 -4.45 -103.60
C GLU A 308 39.35 -3.48 -102.78
N THR A 309 38.95 -2.35 -103.36
CA THR A 309 38.06 -1.39 -102.68
C THR A 309 36.69 -1.98 -102.38
N GLU A 310 36.12 -2.79 -103.29
CA GLU A 310 34.87 -3.51 -103.04
C GLU A 310 34.99 -4.51 -101.87
N ALA A 311 36.09 -5.26 -101.80
CA ALA A 311 36.35 -6.20 -100.70
C ALA A 311 36.49 -5.48 -99.34
N GLN A 312 37.18 -4.33 -99.31
CA GLN A 312 37.33 -3.50 -98.11
C GLN A 312 35.97 -2.98 -97.61
N LEU A 313 35.11 -2.48 -98.51
CA LEU A 313 33.76 -2.00 -98.16
C LEU A 313 32.84 -3.14 -97.65
N ARG A 314 32.92 -4.33 -98.25
CA ARG A 314 32.17 -5.52 -97.78
C ARG A 314 32.61 -5.96 -96.38
N LEU A 315 33.91 -5.88 -96.06
CA LEU A 315 34.41 -6.16 -94.71
C LEU A 315 33.87 -5.15 -93.70
N GLN A 316 33.94 -3.85 -94.02
CA GLN A 316 33.43 -2.78 -93.15
C GLN A 316 31.93 -2.95 -92.85
N LEU A 317 31.11 -3.25 -93.86
CA LEU A 317 29.67 -3.54 -93.68
C LEU A 317 29.42 -4.75 -92.76
N ARG A 318 30.24 -5.81 -92.85
CA ARG A 318 30.09 -6.98 -91.98
C ARG A 318 30.45 -6.67 -90.52
N VAL A 319 31.50 -5.88 -90.29
CA VAL A 319 31.93 -5.48 -88.95
C VAL A 319 30.90 -4.56 -88.29
N THR A 320 30.37 -3.56 -89.00
CA THR A 320 29.35 -2.66 -88.45
C THR A 320 28.03 -3.38 -88.16
N ALA A 321 27.62 -4.33 -89.01
CA ALA A 321 26.45 -5.17 -88.76
C ALA A 321 26.61 -6.05 -87.50
N GLN A 322 27.80 -6.63 -87.27
CA GLN A 322 28.09 -7.40 -86.05
C GLN A 322 28.10 -6.52 -84.80
N GLN A 323 28.67 -5.32 -84.88
CA GLN A 323 28.66 -4.34 -83.78
C GLN A 323 27.23 -3.91 -83.42
N LEU A 324 26.37 -3.66 -84.41
CA LEU A 324 24.96 -3.31 -84.19
C LEU A 324 24.21 -4.46 -83.49
N ALA A 325 24.38 -5.70 -83.96
CA ALA A 325 23.73 -6.86 -83.34
C ALA A 325 24.16 -7.06 -81.87
N ALA A 326 25.45 -6.88 -81.56
CA ALA A 326 25.96 -6.93 -80.19
C ALA A 326 25.39 -5.81 -79.31
N ALA A 327 25.26 -4.59 -79.83
CA ALA A 327 24.67 -3.47 -79.11
C ALA A 327 23.18 -3.68 -78.78
N VAL A 328 22.40 -4.25 -79.71
CA VAL A 328 20.98 -4.60 -79.49
C VAL A 328 20.83 -5.67 -78.40
N ALA A 329 21.63 -6.75 -78.45
CA ALA A 329 21.60 -7.80 -77.43
C ALA A 329 22.02 -7.28 -76.04
N ALA A 330 23.02 -6.40 -75.98
CA ALA A 330 23.43 -5.76 -74.73
C ALA A 330 22.32 -4.86 -74.14
N ARG A 331 21.59 -4.13 -75.01
CA ARG A 331 20.44 -3.31 -74.61
C ARG A 331 19.30 -4.16 -74.05
N GLN A 332 18.92 -5.25 -74.73
CA GLN A 332 17.86 -6.15 -74.26
C GLN A 332 18.18 -6.72 -72.86
N LYS A 333 19.42 -7.19 -72.66
CA LYS A 333 19.88 -7.66 -71.34
C LYS A 333 19.85 -6.57 -70.26
N ALA A 334 20.16 -5.32 -70.62
CA ALA A 334 20.06 -4.20 -69.71
C ALA A 334 18.59 -3.89 -69.33
N GLU A 335 17.68 -3.88 -70.31
CA GLU A 335 16.23 -3.70 -70.11
C GLU A 335 15.63 -4.81 -69.21
N GLU A 336 15.97 -6.08 -69.45
CA GLU A 336 15.60 -7.21 -68.58
C GLU A 336 16.12 -7.03 -67.14
N SER A 337 17.38 -6.61 -66.97
CA SER A 337 17.95 -6.37 -65.63
C SER A 337 17.27 -5.20 -64.90
N ALA A 338 16.86 -4.16 -65.62
CA ALA A 338 16.12 -3.02 -65.07
C ALA A 338 14.68 -3.42 -64.69
N ALA A 339 14.02 -4.26 -65.49
CA ALA A 339 12.72 -4.83 -65.15
C ALA A 339 12.81 -5.72 -63.88
N GLY A 340 13.85 -6.55 -63.76
CA GLY A 340 14.11 -7.32 -62.54
C GLY A 340 14.36 -6.43 -61.30
N ALA A 341 15.15 -5.37 -61.45
CA ALA A 341 15.45 -4.43 -60.36
C ALA A 341 14.22 -3.63 -59.90
N THR A 342 13.34 -3.22 -60.83
CA THR A 342 12.09 -2.51 -60.48
C THR A 342 11.05 -3.43 -59.83
N ALA A 343 10.96 -4.70 -60.26
CA ALA A 343 10.14 -5.70 -59.57
C ALA A 343 10.62 -5.96 -58.13
N ALA A 344 11.94 -6.09 -57.93
CA ALA A 344 12.54 -6.25 -56.60
C ALA A 344 12.36 -5.00 -55.70
N LEU A 345 12.37 -3.80 -56.27
CA LEU A 345 12.08 -2.57 -55.52
C LEU A 345 10.63 -2.57 -55.01
N ARG A 346 9.66 -2.92 -55.85
CA ARG A 346 8.23 -2.96 -55.47
C ARG A 346 7.95 -3.97 -54.35
N THR A 347 8.58 -5.14 -54.36
CA THR A 347 8.42 -6.12 -53.27
C THR A 347 9.12 -5.68 -51.98
N ALA A 348 10.26 -5.00 -52.08
CA ALA A 348 10.90 -4.36 -50.93
C ALA A 348 10.04 -3.23 -50.32
N GLU A 349 9.37 -2.43 -51.16
CA GLU A 349 8.44 -1.37 -50.71
C GLU A 349 7.19 -1.95 -50.03
N GLN A 350 6.59 -3.00 -50.60
CA GLN A 350 5.44 -3.71 -50.00
C GLN A 350 5.80 -4.34 -48.63
N THR A 351 6.96 -5.01 -48.54
CA THR A 351 7.40 -5.60 -47.26
C THR A 351 7.77 -4.53 -46.23
N ALA A 352 8.37 -3.41 -46.64
CA ALA A 352 8.61 -2.27 -45.76
C ALA A 352 7.30 -1.60 -45.27
N ALA A 353 6.28 -1.51 -46.13
CA ALA A 353 4.96 -1.00 -45.76
C ALA A 353 4.27 -1.92 -44.73
N ALA A 354 4.28 -3.24 -44.96
CA ALA A 354 3.75 -4.22 -44.02
C ALA A 354 4.47 -4.18 -42.65
N ALA A 355 5.81 -4.04 -42.65
CA ALA A 355 6.59 -3.89 -41.42
C ALA A 355 6.25 -2.59 -40.66
N ARG A 356 6.01 -1.48 -41.37
CA ARG A 356 5.56 -0.21 -40.75
C ARG A 356 4.18 -0.33 -40.12
N ALA A 357 3.24 -1.02 -40.78
CA ALA A 357 1.91 -1.28 -40.23
C ALA A 357 1.98 -2.13 -38.96
N ALA A 358 2.72 -3.25 -39.00
CA ALA A 358 2.93 -4.11 -37.83
C ALA A 358 3.60 -3.38 -36.65
N ALA A 359 4.55 -2.47 -36.92
CA ALA A 359 5.17 -1.64 -35.89
C ALA A 359 4.19 -0.61 -35.29
N ALA A 360 3.30 -0.03 -36.09
CA ALA A 360 2.26 0.87 -35.62
C ALA A 360 1.24 0.13 -34.72
N ASP A 361 0.77 -1.04 -35.14
CA ASP A 361 -0.12 -1.91 -34.35
C ASP A 361 0.52 -2.32 -33.01
N ALA A 362 1.81 -2.69 -33.03
CA ALA A 362 2.56 -3.01 -31.82
C ALA A 362 2.66 -1.80 -30.87
N GLY A 363 2.92 -0.60 -31.41
CA GLY A 363 2.94 0.65 -30.64
C GLY A 363 1.59 0.99 -30.02
N GLN A 364 0.49 0.80 -30.74
CA GLN A 364 -0.88 0.99 -30.20
C GLN A 364 -1.19 0.00 -29.08
N ARG A 365 -0.82 -1.29 -29.24
CA ARG A 365 -0.98 -2.30 -28.18
C ARG A 365 -0.16 -1.95 -26.94
N GLN A 366 1.09 -1.50 -27.11
CA GLN A 366 1.93 -1.06 -26.01
C GLN A 366 1.32 0.16 -25.29
N ALA A 367 0.77 1.13 -26.02
CA ALA A 367 0.09 2.29 -25.42
C ALA A 367 -1.15 1.88 -24.61
N ALA A 368 -1.97 0.96 -25.13
CA ALA A 368 -3.13 0.42 -24.41
C ALA A 368 -2.74 -0.36 -23.14
N GLU A 369 -1.66 -1.14 -23.18
CA GLU A 369 -1.13 -1.83 -21.99
C GLU A 369 -0.55 -0.85 -20.96
N VAL A 370 0.07 0.26 -21.38
CA VAL A 370 0.51 1.34 -20.47
C VAL A 370 -0.69 2.03 -19.81
N GLN A 371 -1.76 2.29 -20.55
CA GLN A 371 -3.00 2.85 -19.99
C GLN A 371 -3.64 1.90 -18.95
N ARG A 372 -3.78 0.61 -19.29
CA ARG A 372 -4.27 -0.41 -18.34
C ARG A 372 -3.46 -0.49 -17.07
N ARG A 373 -2.13 -0.40 -17.17
CA ARG A 373 -1.25 -0.35 -15.98
C ARG A 373 -1.50 0.89 -15.13
N GLN A 374 -1.68 2.06 -15.74
CA GLN A 374 -2.01 3.30 -15.01
C GLN A 374 -3.38 3.24 -14.32
N GLU A 375 -4.37 2.61 -14.96
CA GLU A 375 -5.69 2.34 -14.37
C GLU A 375 -5.57 1.45 -13.13
N VAL A 376 -4.88 0.30 -13.24
CA VAL A 376 -4.65 -0.62 -12.11
C VAL A 376 -3.81 0.02 -11.00
N GLU A 377 -2.79 0.82 -11.33
CA GLU A 377 -2.01 1.58 -10.34
C GLU A 377 -2.88 2.60 -9.58
N ALA A 378 -3.81 3.27 -10.28
CA ALA A 378 -4.77 4.20 -9.68
C ALA A 378 -5.79 3.46 -8.77
N GLU A 379 -6.29 2.30 -9.18
CA GLU A 379 -7.16 1.45 -8.36
C GLU A 379 -6.44 0.95 -7.10
N VAL A 380 -5.21 0.45 -7.22
CA VAL A 380 -4.39 0.03 -6.08
C VAL A 380 -4.11 1.20 -5.13
N ALA A 381 -3.84 2.40 -5.66
CA ALA A 381 -3.68 3.60 -4.84
C ALA A 381 -4.98 4.03 -4.13
N ALA A 382 -6.14 3.87 -4.78
CA ALA A 382 -7.45 4.12 -4.17
C ALA A 382 -7.77 3.11 -3.06
N LEU A 383 -7.54 1.82 -3.29
CA LEU A 383 -7.72 0.76 -2.31
C LEU A 383 -6.79 0.95 -1.10
N ARG A 384 -5.52 1.31 -1.30
CA ARG A 384 -4.59 1.65 -0.20
C ARG A 384 -5.13 2.80 0.66
N ARG A 385 -5.60 3.89 0.04
CA ARG A 385 -6.22 5.01 0.79
C ARG A 385 -7.46 4.59 1.58
N GLN A 386 -8.27 3.66 1.07
CA GLN A 386 -9.42 3.11 1.79
C GLN A 386 -8.98 2.26 3.00
N VAL A 387 -7.94 1.43 2.84
CA VAL A 387 -7.35 0.64 3.94
C VAL A 387 -6.73 1.55 5.01
N ASP A 388 -5.96 2.58 4.61
CA ASP A 388 -5.36 3.55 5.51
C ASP A 388 -6.43 4.34 6.29
N ALA A 389 -7.51 4.76 5.61
CA ALA A 389 -8.64 5.44 6.26
C ALA A 389 -9.40 4.52 7.23
N ALA A 390 -9.60 3.25 6.88
CA ALA A 390 -10.21 2.26 7.77
C ALA A 390 -9.33 1.97 9.00
N ALA A 391 -8.00 1.87 8.82
CA ALA A 391 -7.04 1.71 9.90
C ALA A 391 -6.98 2.94 10.82
N ALA A 392 -7.06 4.15 10.28
CA ALA A 392 -7.16 5.37 11.06
C ALA A 392 -8.45 5.42 11.89
N ALA A 393 -9.59 5.00 11.31
CA ALA A 393 -10.87 4.95 12.01
C ALA A 393 -10.88 3.90 13.15
N THR A 394 -10.30 2.71 12.94
CA THR A 394 -10.19 1.70 14.02
C THR A 394 -9.21 2.13 15.10
N ALA A 395 -8.11 2.82 14.75
CA ALA A 395 -7.19 3.41 15.72
C ALA A 395 -7.85 4.51 16.58
N GLN A 396 -8.70 5.36 15.98
CA GLN A 396 -9.50 6.34 16.72
C GLN A 396 -10.48 5.67 17.68
N GLN A 397 -11.25 4.67 17.23
CA GLN A 397 -12.15 3.90 18.09
C GLN A 397 -11.41 3.20 19.24
N LEU A 398 -10.23 2.64 18.98
CA LEU A 398 -9.38 2.07 20.02
C LEU A 398 -8.94 3.15 21.03
N ALA A 399 -8.50 4.33 20.58
CA ALA A 399 -8.10 5.43 21.46
C ALA A 399 -9.28 5.92 22.34
N GLU A 400 -10.48 6.06 21.76
CA GLU A 400 -11.71 6.38 22.50
C GLU A 400 -12.01 5.32 23.57
N LYS A 401 -11.90 4.03 23.24
CA LYS A 401 -12.10 2.95 24.23
C LYS A 401 -11.02 2.90 25.30
N HIS A 402 -9.77 3.24 24.99
CA HIS A 402 -8.73 3.37 26.01
C HIS A 402 -9.02 4.57 26.94
N ALA A 403 -9.49 5.70 26.42
CA ALA A 403 -9.89 6.85 27.22
C ALA A 403 -11.12 6.56 28.10
N GLU A 404 -12.14 5.86 27.59
CA GLU A 404 -13.27 5.36 28.38
C GLU A 404 -12.81 4.45 29.53
N VAL A 405 -11.88 3.52 29.26
CA VAL A 405 -11.32 2.62 30.28
C VAL A 405 -10.50 3.38 31.31
N GLN A 406 -9.70 4.37 30.91
CA GLN A 406 -8.94 5.23 31.84
C GLN A 406 -9.88 6.03 32.76
N LEU A 407 -10.93 6.66 32.21
CA LEU A 407 -11.92 7.38 32.99
C LEU A 407 -12.66 6.46 33.98
N LEU A 408 -12.98 5.24 33.58
CA LEU A 408 -13.57 4.22 34.49
C LEU A 408 -12.58 3.76 35.57
N GLN A 409 -11.28 3.69 35.27
CA GLN A 409 -10.24 3.39 36.25
C GLN A 409 -10.08 4.53 37.27
N GLU A 410 -10.10 5.78 36.83
CA GLU A 410 -10.10 6.97 37.70
C GLU A 410 -11.34 6.98 38.61
N GLN A 411 -12.54 6.77 38.04
CA GLN A 411 -13.78 6.69 38.83
C GLN A 411 -13.77 5.53 39.85
N LEU A 412 -13.17 4.39 39.50
CA LEU A 412 -12.97 3.27 40.43
C LEU A 412 -11.95 3.60 41.52
N TRP A 413 -10.88 4.33 41.20
CA TRP A 413 -9.90 4.81 42.17
C TRP A 413 -10.54 5.78 43.17
N ASP A 414 -11.24 6.81 42.68
CA ASP A 414 -11.95 7.79 43.50
C ASP A 414 -13.02 7.13 44.38
N ALA A 415 -13.76 6.15 43.85
CA ALA A 415 -14.72 5.38 44.64
C ALA A 415 -14.04 4.51 45.71
N GLN A 416 -12.86 3.93 45.43
CA GLN A 416 -12.07 3.18 46.41
C GLN A 416 -11.46 4.08 47.48
N GLU A 417 -10.95 5.26 47.13
CA GLU A 417 -10.49 6.26 48.09
C GLU A 417 -11.64 6.80 48.94
N GLY A 418 -12.80 7.08 48.34
CA GLY A 418 -14.02 7.44 49.06
C GLY A 418 -14.46 6.35 50.05
N LEU A 419 -14.40 5.08 49.66
CA LEU A 419 -14.66 3.94 50.54
C LEU A 419 -13.61 3.80 51.67
N ARG A 420 -12.32 4.00 51.38
CA ARG A 420 -11.25 4.02 52.39
C ARG A 420 -11.43 5.18 53.37
N GLY A 421 -11.77 6.37 52.87
CA GLY A 421 -12.07 7.55 53.67
C GLY A 421 -13.31 7.36 54.55
N ALA A 422 -14.37 6.77 54.02
CA ALA A 422 -15.57 6.41 54.78
C ALA A 422 -15.28 5.32 55.83
N ALA A 423 -14.43 4.34 55.54
CA ALA A 423 -13.99 3.32 56.50
C ALA A 423 -13.08 3.92 57.59
N ALA A 424 -12.19 4.85 57.24
CA ALA A 424 -11.38 5.61 58.19
C ALA A 424 -12.25 6.51 59.08
N ALA A 425 -13.26 7.18 58.52
CA ALA A 425 -14.23 7.95 59.28
C ALA A 425 -15.11 7.07 60.19
N ALA A 426 -15.52 5.89 59.73
CA ALA A 426 -16.30 4.94 60.53
C ALA A 426 -15.48 4.33 61.67
N THR A 427 -14.20 4.02 61.44
CA THR A 427 -13.29 3.53 62.50
C THR A 427 -12.92 4.65 63.49
N ALA A 428 -12.72 5.89 63.02
CA ALA A 428 -12.55 7.05 63.89
C ALA A 428 -13.82 7.35 64.71
N ALA A 429 -15.02 7.21 64.13
CA ALA A 429 -16.28 7.34 64.84
C ALA A 429 -16.50 6.20 65.85
N ALA A 430 -16.11 4.97 65.53
CA ALA A 430 -16.12 3.84 66.47
C ALA A 430 -15.12 4.04 67.63
N ALA A 431 -13.92 4.59 67.35
CA ALA A 431 -12.96 4.96 68.37
C ALA A 431 -13.47 6.11 69.26
N ALA A 432 -14.10 7.12 68.67
CA ALA A 432 -14.74 8.21 69.43
C ALA A 432 -15.90 7.71 70.30
N ALA A 433 -16.71 6.77 69.81
CA ALA A 433 -17.75 6.10 70.59
C ALA A 433 -17.17 5.25 71.73
N ALA A 434 -16.06 4.55 71.50
CA ALA A 434 -15.33 3.81 72.55
C ALA A 434 -14.74 4.75 73.62
N VAL A 435 -14.27 5.93 73.24
CA VAL A 435 -13.82 6.98 74.19
C VAL A 435 -14.99 7.60 74.97
N GLN A 436 -16.20 7.62 74.41
CA GLN A 436 -17.41 8.06 75.12
C GLN A 436 -18.03 6.96 76.01
N SER A 437 -17.82 5.68 75.72
CA SER A 437 -18.29 4.56 76.57
C SER A 437 -17.30 4.13 77.66
N SER A 438 -16.03 4.57 77.60
CA SER A 438 -15.02 4.32 78.64
C SER A 438 -14.94 5.41 79.72
N GLY A 439 -16.09 5.95 80.12
CA GLY A 439 -16.24 6.94 81.20
C GLY A 439 -16.10 6.35 82.61
N GLY A 440 -14.96 5.71 82.92
CA GLY A 440 -14.59 5.26 84.27
C GLY A 440 -13.98 3.86 84.32
N GLY A 441 -12.70 3.74 84.70
CA GLY A 441 -12.05 2.44 84.88
C GLY A 441 -10.52 2.43 84.75
N ASP A 442 -9.84 3.00 85.76
CA ASP A 442 -8.47 2.71 86.20
C ASP A 442 -7.22 2.86 85.30
N VAL A 443 -6.13 3.13 86.02
CA VAL A 443 -4.77 3.38 85.55
C VAL A 443 -3.92 2.10 85.67
N ALA A 444 -3.34 1.60 84.56
CA ALA A 444 -2.02 0.97 84.57
C ALA A 444 -1.46 0.66 83.16
N GLY A 445 -0.28 1.22 82.85
CA GLY A 445 0.78 0.53 82.12
C GLY A 445 0.63 0.24 80.61
N THR A 446 1.33 1.03 79.78
CA THR A 446 2.42 0.47 78.92
C THR A 446 3.32 1.58 78.34
N GLN A 447 4.40 1.90 79.05
CA GLN A 447 5.56 2.60 78.49
C GLN A 447 6.41 1.63 77.64
N GLN A 448 5.89 1.15 76.51
CA GLN A 448 6.70 0.36 75.56
C GLN A 448 6.00 0.30 74.20
N HIS A 449 6.41 1.16 73.26
CA HIS A 449 6.35 1.01 71.79
C HIS A 449 6.86 2.26 71.02
N ARG A 450 7.57 3.19 71.67
CA ARG A 450 8.20 4.37 71.03
C ARG A 450 9.64 4.12 70.54
N HIS A 451 10.05 2.86 70.42
CA HIS A 451 11.43 2.44 70.15
C HIS A 451 11.54 1.39 69.04
N GLN A 452 10.70 1.47 68.00
CA GLN A 452 10.84 0.67 66.79
C GLN A 452 10.53 1.47 65.51
N GLN A 453 11.11 2.67 65.42
CA GLN A 453 11.09 3.51 64.22
C GLN A 453 12.49 4.06 63.91
N GLN A 454 13.51 3.17 63.78
CA GLN A 454 14.86 3.63 63.38
C GLN A 454 15.81 2.62 62.70
N LEU A 455 15.31 1.48 62.17
CA LEU A 455 16.14 0.55 61.39
C LEU A 455 15.42 0.05 60.11
N GLN A 456 14.92 0.97 59.29
CA GLN A 456 14.51 0.63 57.91
C GLN A 456 14.81 1.75 56.91
N GLN A 457 16.05 2.25 56.94
CA GLN A 457 16.68 2.93 55.81
C GLN A 457 18.13 2.47 55.68
N GLN A 458 18.40 1.54 54.76
CA GLN A 458 19.62 1.54 53.94
C GLN A 458 19.53 0.53 52.79
N ARG A 459 19.60 1.06 51.55
CA ARG A 459 19.96 0.42 50.27
C ARG A 459 19.00 -0.70 49.77
N LEU A 460 18.19 -0.52 48.71
CA LEU A 460 18.40 -0.06 47.31
C LEU A 460 19.11 -1.07 46.39
N GLY A 461 18.43 -1.36 45.26
CA GLY A 461 18.85 -2.24 44.16
C GLY A 461 17.96 -3.49 44.07
N GLU A 462 17.30 -3.84 42.96
CA GLU A 462 17.19 -3.21 41.62
C GLU A 462 15.84 -3.60 40.97
N GLY A 463 15.40 -2.88 39.93
CA GLY A 463 14.31 -3.34 39.05
C GLY A 463 13.46 -2.24 38.40
N GLY A 464 13.66 -2.02 37.08
CA GLY A 464 12.77 -1.20 36.24
C GLY A 464 13.32 0.19 35.90
N GLY A 465 13.96 0.31 34.72
CA GLY A 465 14.42 1.60 34.17
C GLY A 465 13.53 2.13 33.04
N TRP A 466 14.11 3.04 32.24
CA TRP A 466 13.55 3.69 31.03
C TRP A 466 12.47 4.75 31.35
N ALA A 467 12.79 6.06 31.41
CA ALA A 467 13.06 7.00 30.29
C ALA A 467 11.79 7.41 29.50
N SER A 468 11.61 8.64 28.99
CA SER A 468 12.26 9.94 29.24
C SER A 468 11.49 11.10 28.58
N ARG A 469 11.05 12.10 29.37
CA ARG A 469 10.81 13.52 28.96
C ARG A 469 9.68 13.72 27.89
N PRO A 470 9.43 14.95 27.36
CA PRO A 470 8.46 15.86 28.00
C PRO A 470 7.41 16.48 27.04
N SER A 471 6.34 17.06 27.61
CA SER A 471 5.33 17.83 26.85
C SER A 471 5.23 19.30 27.32
N SER A 472 5.55 20.24 26.43
CA SER A 472 5.04 21.64 26.36
C SER A 472 5.57 22.25 25.05
N LEU A 473 4.74 22.45 24.03
CA LEU A 473 3.91 23.65 23.78
C LEU A 473 4.72 24.95 23.54
N LEU A 474 4.68 25.47 22.30
CA LEU A 474 4.64 26.91 21.97
C LEU A 474 4.37 27.17 20.46
N SER A 475 3.10 27.47 20.17
CA SER A 475 2.56 28.53 19.28
C SER A 475 3.24 29.06 17.99
N LEU A 476 2.34 29.28 17.01
CA LEU A 476 2.20 30.43 16.08
C LEU A 476 2.99 30.52 14.74
N ARG A 477 2.19 30.65 13.65
CA ARG A 477 2.14 31.75 12.63
C ARG A 477 1.92 31.17 11.21
N GLU A 478 0.77 31.28 10.51
CA GLU A 478 -0.14 32.38 10.11
C GLU A 478 0.21 33.03 8.75
N ALA A 479 -0.63 32.74 7.73
CA ALA A 479 -0.95 33.47 6.47
C ALA A 479 -1.82 32.52 5.61
N ALA A 480 -3.05 32.76 5.11
CA ALA A 480 -3.75 33.97 4.59
C ALA A 480 -3.06 34.55 3.34
N THR A 481 -3.67 34.77 2.17
CA THR A 481 -5.03 34.59 1.59
C THR A 481 -4.88 34.18 0.09
N ALA A 482 -5.85 34.06 -0.83
CA ALA A 482 -7.25 34.53 -0.94
C ALA A 482 -8.06 33.69 -1.96
N ASN A 483 -9.35 34.03 -2.14
CA ASN A 483 -10.17 33.66 -3.31
C ASN A 483 -10.05 34.73 -4.41
N GLY A 484 -10.19 34.33 -5.68
CA GLY A 484 -10.23 35.26 -6.82
C GLY A 484 -10.88 34.61 -8.06
N THR A 485 -12.09 35.03 -8.37
CA THR A 485 -12.91 34.57 -9.51
C THR A 485 -12.46 35.15 -10.85
N ALA A 486 -12.56 34.36 -11.93
CA ALA A 486 -12.64 34.88 -13.29
C ALA A 486 -13.51 33.97 -14.18
N ASP A 487 -14.64 34.49 -14.64
CA ASP A 487 -15.43 33.93 -15.74
C ASP A 487 -14.74 34.17 -17.10
N GLY A 488 -15.02 33.30 -18.07
CA GLY A 488 -15.14 33.70 -19.47
C GLY A 488 -14.23 33.01 -20.49
N LEU A 489 -14.89 32.48 -21.55
CA LEU A 489 -14.36 32.20 -22.90
C LEU A 489 -13.32 31.03 -22.99
N GLY A 490 -13.38 30.12 -23.96
CA GLY A 490 -14.38 29.92 -24.99
C GLY A 490 -14.25 28.57 -25.72
N SER A 491 -15.42 28.07 -26.10
CA SER A 491 -15.76 27.06 -27.10
C SER A 491 -15.05 27.16 -28.47
N GLU A 492 -13.74 26.90 -28.56
CA GLU A 492 -12.99 26.86 -29.85
C GLU A 492 -12.04 25.65 -30.01
N ALA A 493 -12.51 24.42 -29.75
CA ALA A 493 -11.69 23.20 -29.90
C ALA A 493 -12.33 22.05 -30.71
N SER A 494 -13.48 22.27 -31.37
CA SER A 494 -14.24 21.20 -32.06
C SER A 494 -14.58 21.48 -33.52
N GLN A 495 -13.96 22.46 -34.17
CA GLN A 495 -14.16 22.76 -35.61
C GLN A 495 -12.93 22.58 -36.50
N GLN A 496 -11.73 22.37 -35.94
CA GLN A 496 -10.51 22.26 -36.75
C GLN A 496 -10.18 20.83 -37.22
N GLN A 497 -10.84 19.81 -36.66
CA GLN A 497 -10.55 18.40 -36.99
C GLN A 497 -11.44 17.83 -38.13
N GLN A 498 -12.42 18.60 -38.62
CA GLN A 498 -13.34 18.14 -39.67
C GLN A 498 -13.07 18.77 -41.06
N GLN A 499 -12.16 19.74 -41.18
CA GLN A 499 -11.77 20.35 -42.47
C GLN A 499 -10.53 19.73 -43.12
N GLN A 500 -9.70 18.96 -42.39
CA GLN A 500 -8.50 18.32 -42.98
C GLN A 500 -8.77 17.00 -43.73
N GLN A 501 -9.97 16.42 -43.62
CA GLN A 501 -10.31 15.17 -44.34
C GLN A 501 -10.92 15.36 -45.74
N GLN A 502 -11.23 16.60 -46.18
CA GLN A 502 -11.80 16.85 -47.51
C GLN A 502 -10.80 17.34 -48.58
N GLN A 503 -9.53 17.56 -48.23
CA GLN A 503 -8.49 17.98 -49.21
C GLN A 503 -7.56 16.86 -49.69
N GLN A 504 -7.79 15.60 -49.29
CA GLN A 504 -7.01 14.44 -49.76
C GLN A 504 -7.78 13.51 -50.72
N GLN A 505 -8.88 13.97 -51.32
CA GLN A 505 -9.69 13.21 -52.29
C GLN A 505 -9.91 13.94 -53.64
N GLN A 506 -9.02 14.88 -54.01
CA GLN A 506 -9.09 15.60 -55.30
C GLN A 506 -7.71 15.76 -55.98
N GLN A 507 -6.78 14.81 -55.77
CA GLN A 507 -5.49 14.76 -56.48
C GLN A 507 -5.12 13.30 -56.78
N GLY A 508 -5.92 12.63 -57.64
CA GLY A 508 -5.71 11.21 -57.95
C GLY A 508 -6.40 10.67 -59.21
N GLU A 509 -6.95 11.52 -60.09
CA GLU A 509 -7.70 11.09 -61.29
C GLU A 509 -7.33 11.89 -62.57
N GLU A 510 -6.14 12.49 -62.66
CA GLU A 510 -5.70 13.25 -63.87
C GLU A 510 -4.31 12.83 -64.44
N GLU A 511 -3.66 11.78 -63.93
CA GLU A 511 -2.34 11.33 -64.45
C GLU A 511 -2.34 9.99 -65.23
N GLU A 512 -3.48 9.28 -65.33
CA GLU A 512 -3.53 7.99 -66.07
C GLU A 512 -3.82 8.14 -67.59
N ASP A 513 -4.43 9.25 -68.04
CA ASP A 513 -4.87 9.42 -69.43
C ASP A 513 -3.76 9.85 -70.43
N GLU A 514 -2.63 10.41 -69.96
CA GLU A 514 -1.55 10.82 -70.88
C GLU A 514 -0.66 9.65 -71.34
N MET A 515 -0.64 8.53 -70.61
CA MET A 515 0.21 7.37 -70.93
C MET A 515 -0.40 6.43 -71.99
N GLU A 516 -1.74 6.36 -72.09
CA GLU A 516 -2.41 5.58 -73.17
C GLU A 516 -2.26 6.21 -74.57
N VAL A 517 -2.10 7.53 -74.65
CA VAL A 517 -1.99 8.25 -75.94
C VAL A 517 -0.66 7.96 -76.64
N LEU A 518 0.43 7.83 -75.86
CA LEU A 518 1.77 7.56 -76.41
C LEU A 518 1.90 6.14 -77.00
N VAL A 519 1.31 5.12 -76.35
CA VAL A 519 1.38 3.72 -76.82
C VAL A 519 0.64 3.51 -78.15
N ARG A 520 -0.42 4.28 -78.43
CA ARG A 520 -1.14 4.24 -79.72
C ARG A 520 -0.37 4.87 -80.89
N SER A 521 0.71 5.62 -80.65
CA SER A 521 1.46 6.33 -81.70
C SER A 521 2.58 5.49 -82.37
N MET A 522 2.99 4.36 -81.76
CA MET A 522 4.17 3.59 -82.16
C MET A 522 3.87 2.38 -83.08
N THR A 523 2.61 2.17 -83.47
CA THR A 523 2.16 0.90 -84.12
C THR A 523 1.65 1.08 -85.56
N ALA A 524 2.09 2.11 -86.26
CA ALA A 524 1.73 2.35 -87.66
C ALA A 524 2.96 2.54 -88.57
N LEU A 525 2.85 2.04 -89.81
CA LEU A 525 3.75 2.24 -90.96
C LEU A 525 5.01 1.36 -91.05
N SER A 526 4.78 0.06 -91.28
CA SER A 526 5.55 -0.65 -92.32
C SER A 526 4.96 -0.33 -93.70
N PRO A 527 5.80 -0.12 -94.74
CA PRO A 527 5.41 -0.55 -96.08
C PRO A 527 6.48 -1.42 -96.75
N THR A 528 6.06 -2.61 -97.16
CA THR A 528 6.77 -3.44 -98.14
C THR A 528 6.45 -2.99 -99.56
N SER A 529 7.44 -2.90 -100.46
CA SER A 529 7.20 -3.08 -101.89
C SER A 529 8.42 -3.68 -102.62
N SER A 530 8.14 -4.39 -103.70
CA SER A 530 9.07 -5.20 -104.50
C SER A 530 9.43 -4.49 -105.81
N GLY A 531 10.53 -4.87 -106.47
CA GLY A 531 10.84 -4.39 -107.82
C GLY A 531 12.25 -4.73 -108.32
N THR A 532 12.34 -5.70 -109.22
CA THR A 532 13.59 -6.17 -109.87
C THR A 532 13.77 -5.57 -111.27
N VAL A 533 14.97 -5.75 -111.86
CA VAL A 533 15.32 -5.67 -113.31
C VAL A 533 15.84 -4.33 -113.87
N GLY A 534 16.97 -4.40 -114.61
CA GLY A 534 17.24 -3.55 -115.78
C GLY A 534 18.53 -2.72 -115.72
N GLY A 535 19.54 -3.05 -116.54
CA GLY A 535 20.78 -2.27 -116.65
C GLY A 535 20.88 -1.44 -117.94
N GLY A 536 21.83 -0.49 -117.98
CA GLY A 536 22.19 0.26 -119.19
C GLY A 536 22.90 1.59 -118.93
N LEU A 537 24.19 1.68 -119.30
CA LEU A 537 24.93 2.92 -119.58
C LEU A 537 24.70 3.33 -121.07
N PRO A 538 25.03 4.55 -121.60
CA PRO A 538 26.14 5.44 -121.18
C PRO A 538 25.79 6.99 -121.24
N PRO A 539 26.61 7.99 -121.70
CA PRO A 539 26.75 9.31 -121.00
C PRO A 539 26.50 10.52 -121.97
N PRO A 540 27.16 11.71 -121.88
CA PRO A 540 27.67 12.53 -120.75
C PRO A 540 27.03 13.94 -120.68
N GLY A 541 27.24 14.68 -119.58
CA GLY A 541 26.98 16.14 -119.57
C GLY A 541 26.90 16.81 -118.19
N HIS A 542 27.89 17.63 -117.84
CA HIS A 542 27.74 18.73 -116.86
C HIS A 542 27.02 19.90 -117.56
N PRO A 543 26.27 20.80 -116.88
CA PRO A 543 26.59 21.34 -115.55
C PRO A 543 25.38 21.58 -114.60
N ALA A 544 25.63 22.39 -113.56
CA ALA A 544 24.71 22.97 -112.59
C ALA A 544 24.24 22.07 -111.42
N LEU A 545 24.55 22.54 -110.21
CA LEU A 545 24.05 22.02 -108.94
C LEU A 545 22.55 22.32 -108.79
N PRO A 546 21.73 21.32 -108.45
CA PRO A 546 20.72 21.47 -107.44
C PRO A 546 21.32 20.98 -106.11
N VAL A 547 21.62 21.91 -105.20
CA VAL A 547 21.71 21.52 -103.78
C VAL A 547 20.29 21.08 -103.42
N SER A 548 20.07 19.77 -103.36
CA SER A 548 18.77 19.21 -103.02
C SER A 548 18.45 19.60 -101.57
N THR A 549 17.66 20.66 -101.43
CA THR A 549 17.27 21.20 -100.13
C THR A 549 16.50 20.19 -99.31
N SER A 550 15.81 19.23 -99.95
CA SER A 550 15.19 18.09 -99.27
C SER A 550 16.19 17.09 -98.70
N ALA A 551 17.33 16.83 -99.36
CA ALA A 551 18.37 15.95 -98.83
C ALA A 551 19.14 16.60 -97.66
N ALA A 552 19.36 17.92 -97.73
CA ALA A 552 19.91 18.69 -96.61
C ALA A 552 18.91 18.78 -95.43
N ALA A 553 17.63 19.04 -95.71
CA ALA A 553 16.57 19.09 -94.70
C ALA A 553 16.31 17.74 -94.03
N ALA A 554 16.29 16.64 -94.78
CA ALA A 554 16.15 15.29 -94.22
C ALA A 554 17.34 14.94 -93.30
N ARG A 555 18.56 15.40 -93.64
CA ARG A 555 19.75 15.21 -92.80
C ARG A 555 19.73 16.11 -91.55
N LEU A 556 19.17 17.32 -91.63
CA LEU A 556 18.90 18.16 -90.47
C LEU A 556 17.85 17.53 -89.54
N GLN A 557 16.70 17.09 -90.06
CA GLN A 557 15.68 16.39 -89.27
C GLN A 557 16.23 15.12 -88.60
N ALA A 558 17.07 14.34 -89.29
CA ALA A 558 17.72 13.17 -88.69
C ALA A 558 18.67 13.55 -87.55
N LEU A 559 19.37 14.68 -87.64
CA LEU A 559 20.24 15.20 -86.58
C LEU A 559 19.42 15.80 -85.42
N GLU A 560 18.30 16.47 -85.68
CA GLU A 560 17.35 16.96 -84.67
C GLU A 560 16.70 15.79 -83.90
N GLN A 561 16.34 14.71 -84.59
CA GLN A 561 15.83 13.47 -83.97
C GLN A 561 16.91 12.79 -83.12
N GLN A 562 18.18 12.78 -83.56
CA GLN A 562 19.29 12.27 -82.76
C GLN A 562 19.59 13.15 -81.54
N LEU A 563 19.49 14.48 -81.68
CA LEU A 563 19.68 15.42 -80.58
C LEU A 563 18.59 15.24 -79.52
N THR A 564 17.33 15.26 -79.92
CA THR A 564 16.18 15.07 -78.99
C THR A 564 16.20 13.70 -78.31
N ALA A 565 16.57 12.62 -79.01
CA ALA A 565 16.78 11.31 -78.39
C ALA A 565 17.93 11.31 -77.37
N ALA A 566 19.03 12.03 -77.64
CA ALA A 566 20.15 12.17 -76.70
C ALA A 566 19.79 13.06 -75.49
N GLU A 567 18.98 14.10 -75.68
CA GLU A 567 18.46 14.96 -74.61
C GLU A 567 17.53 14.17 -73.68
N GLN A 568 16.60 13.38 -74.24
CA GLN A 568 15.74 12.47 -73.47
C GLN A 568 16.54 11.43 -72.69
N GLN A 569 17.59 10.83 -73.28
CA GLN A 569 18.47 9.90 -72.58
C GLN A 569 19.24 10.58 -71.43
N ARG A 570 19.70 11.82 -71.64
CA ARG A 570 20.37 12.62 -70.60
C ARG A 570 19.42 12.98 -69.47
N GLU A 571 18.17 13.33 -69.78
CA GLU A 571 17.15 13.64 -68.79
C GLU A 571 16.74 12.42 -67.96
N ALA A 572 16.54 11.26 -68.61
CA ALA A 572 16.31 9.99 -67.91
C ALA A 572 17.50 9.62 -66.99
N ALA A 573 18.74 9.78 -67.45
CA ALA A 573 19.93 9.56 -66.63
C ALA A 573 20.02 10.54 -65.43
N ASN A 574 19.66 11.81 -65.62
CA ASN A 574 19.62 12.80 -64.56
C ASN A 574 18.53 12.47 -63.51
N GLN A 575 17.33 12.04 -63.95
CA GLN A 575 16.27 11.58 -63.04
C GLN A 575 16.71 10.36 -62.22
N GLN A 576 17.40 9.40 -62.84
CA GLN A 576 17.98 8.24 -62.15
C GLN A 576 19.03 8.66 -61.11
N LEU A 577 19.89 9.63 -61.43
CA LEU A 577 20.87 10.18 -60.47
C LEU A 577 20.20 10.89 -59.29
N VAL A 578 19.15 11.68 -59.53
CA VAL A 578 18.36 12.33 -58.46
C VAL A 578 17.72 11.28 -57.54
N HIS A 579 17.11 10.24 -58.09
CA HIS A 579 16.57 9.13 -57.28
C HIS A 579 17.65 8.35 -56.53
N ALA A 580 18.83 8.14 -57.12
CA ALA A 580 19.95 7.50 -56.43
C ALA A 580 20.45 8.35 -55.24
N LEU A 581 20.53 9.67 -55.40
CA LEU A 581 20.88 10.61 -54.33
C LEU A 581 19.83 10.61 -53.22
N GLN A 582 18.54 10.70 -53.55
CA GLN A 582 17.43 10.61 -52.57
C GLN A 582 17.48 9.30 -51.76
N ARG A 583 17.78 8.17 -52.41
CA ARG A 583 17.94 6.88 -51.72
C ARG A 583 19.18 6.87 -50.82
N ALA A 584 20.29 7.46 -51.25
CA ALA A 584 21.50 7.59 -50.44
C ALA A 584 21.29 8.48 -49.21
N GLU A 585 20.58 9.60 -49.34
CA GLU A 585 20.21 10.49 -48.23
C GLU A 585 19.25 9.79 -47.25
N ALA A 586 18.24 9.07 -47.75
CA ALA A 586 17.33 8.28 -46.92
C ALA A 586 18.06 7.17 -46.16
N ALA A 587 19.01 6.48 -46.80
CA ALA A 587 19.87 5.48 -46.16
C ALA A 587 20.79 6.11 -45.09
N ALA A 588 21.39 7.28 -45.37
CA ALA A 588 22.21 8.01 -44.40
C ALA A 588 21.39 8.44 -43.17
N ALA A 589 20.17 8.95 -43.38
CA ALA A 589 19.25 9.29 -42.29
C ALA A 589 18.83 8.06 -41.47
N ALA A 590 18.64 6.89 -42.11
CA ALA A 590 18.37 5.63 -41.41
C ALA A 590 19.57 5.18 -40.56
N MET A 591 20.80 5.22 -41.09
CA MET A 591 22.02 4.89 -40.34
C MET A 591 22.19 5.80 -39.11
N GLN A 592 21.93 7.10 -39.23
CA GLN A 592 21.97 8.03 -38.09
C GLN A 592 20.95 7.66 -37.00
N ARG A 593 19.74 7.23 -37.38
CA ARG A 593 18.73 6.75 -36.42
C ARG A 593 19.17 5.46 -35.73
N CYS A 594 19.73 4.50 -36.47
CA CYS A 594 20.29 3.27 -35.88
C CYS A 594 21.39 3.60 -34.86
N ALA A 595 22.35 4.46 -35.20
CA ALA A 595 23.42 4.87 -34.29
C ALA A 595 22.92 5.61 -33.02
N VAL A 596 21.80 6.31 -33.09
CA VAL A 596 21.15 6.91 -31.90
C VAL A 596 20.47 5.84 -31.04
N LEU A 597 19.77 4.89 -31.67
CA LEU A 597 19.12 3.78 -30.97
C LEU A 597 20.15 2.85 -30.29
N GLU A 598 21.27 2.55 -30.95
CA GLU A 598 22.39 1.78 -30.37
C GLU A 598 22.95 2.45 -29.11
N ARG A 599 23.13 3.79 -29.12
CA ARG A 599 23.56 4.53 -27.92
C ARG A 599 22.52 4.50 -26.80
N GLN A 600 21.23 4.58 -27.12
CA GLN A 600 20.16 4.48 -26.13
C GLN A 600 20.11 3.06 -25.52
N LEU A 601 20.31 2.03 -26.34
CA LEU A 601 20.37 0.64 -25.91
C LEU A 601 21.57 0.41 -24.97
N GLN A 602 22.77 0.88 -25.33
CA GLN A 602 23.96 0.85 -24.47
C GLN A 602 23.75 1.60 -23.13
N GLN A 603 23.06 2.75 -23.15
CA GLN A 603 22.72 3.48 -21.93
C GLN A 603 21.73 2.72 -21.03
N LEU A 604 20.77 2.01 -21.63
CA LEU A 604 19.82 1.16 -20.90
C LEU A 604 20.50 -0.08 -20.33
N GLU A 605 21.41 -0.72 -21.08
CA GLU A 605 22.23 -1.85 -20.59
C GLU A 605 23.14 -1.43 -19.43
N ALA A 606 23.82 -0.28 -19.54
CA ALA A 606 24.63 0.28 -18.46
C ALA A 606 23.79 0.63 -17.22
N ARG A 607 22.57 1.12 -17.40
CA ARG A 607 21.65 1.39 -16.28
C ARG A 607 21.11 0.10 -15.66
N LEU A 608 20.85 -0.93 -16.45
CA LEU A 608 20.35 -2.23 -15.99
C LEU A 608 21.43 -2.98 -15.22
N SER A 609 22.66 -3.03 -15.72
CA SER A 609 23.81 -3.61 -15.00
C SER A 609 24.05 -2.91 -13.66
N PHE A 610 24.07 -1.58 -13.62
CA PHE A 610 24.18 -0.81 -12.38
C PHE A 610 23.02 -1.06 -11.39
N MET A 611 21.78 -1.23 -11.89
CA MET A 611 20.64 -1.60 -11.03
C MET A 611 20.75 -3.04 -10.49
N LEU A 612 21.33 -3.97 -11.26
CA LEU A 612 21.59 -5.34 -10.81
C LEU A 612 22.71 -5.38 -9.76
N GLU A 613 23.79 -4.59 -9.93
CA GLU A 613 24.84 -4.42 -8.93
C GLU A 613 24.28 -3.90 -7.60
N LEU A 614 23.49 -2.81 -7.65
CA LEU A 614 22.81 -2.26 -6.46
C LEU A 614 21.81 -3.23 -5.80
N LEU A 615 21.17 -4.11 -6.58
CA LEU A 615 20.31 -5.16 -6.04
C LEU A 615 21.14 -6.27 -5.38
N GLY A 616 22.30 -6.62 -5.95
CA GLY A 616 23.28 -7.52 -5.35
C GLY A 616 23.76 -7.00 -3.99
N GLU A 617 24.29 -5.79 -3.94
CA GLU A 617 24.75 -5.14 -2.69
C GLU A 617 23.65 -5.09 -1.62
N ARG A 618 22.39 -4.84 -2.02
CA ARG A 618 21.25 -4.83 -1.10
C ARG A 618 20.89 -6.22 -0.58
N ASN A 619 20.96 -7.24 -1.43
CA ASN A 619 20.72 -8.63 -1.02
C ASN A 619 21.82 -9.10 -0.06
N GLU A 620 23.10 -8.86 -0.38
CA GLU A 620 24.22 -9.13 0.53
C GLU A 620 24.04 -8.41 1.88
N ARG A 621 23.53 -7.17 1.88
CA ARG A 621 23.26 -6.44 3.12
C ARG A 621 22.08 -7.02 3.91
N ILE A 622 21.06 -7.56 3.25
CA ILE A 622 19.96 -8.28 3.90
C ILE A 622 20.48 -9.57 4.53
N GLU A 623 21.26 -10.38 3.81
CA GLU A 623 21.86 -11.63 4.32
C GLU A 623 22.75 -11.37 5.56
N GLN A 624 23.56 -10.30 5.54
CA GLN A 624 24.32 -9.85 6.71
C GLN A 624 23.42 -9.53 7.91
N LEU A 625 22.34 -8.77 7.70
CA LEU A 625 21.39 -8.41 8.77
C LEU A 625 20.62 -9.63 9.30
N GLU A 626 20.29 -10.60 8.45
CA GLU A 626 19.67 -11.86 8.87
C GLU A 626 20.64 -12.69 9.73
N LEU A 627 21.93 -12.72 9.37
CA LEU A 627 22.98 -13.35 10.18
C LEU A 627 23.12 -12.65 11.54
N ASP A 628 23.22 -11.31 11.55
CA ASP A 628 23.30 -10.50 12.77
C ASP A 628 22.09 -10.76 13.70
N ILE A 629 20.87 -10.82 13.14
CA ILE A 629 19.64 -11.14 13.89
C ILE A 629 19.68 -12.57 14.44
N LYS A 630 20.21 -13.53 13.68
CA LYS A 630 20.34 -14.94 14.10
C LYS A 630 21.33 -15.08 15.25
N ASP A 631 22.46 -14.39 15.20
CA ASP A 631 23.48 -14.41 16.25
C ASP A 631 22.99 -13.64 17.49
N MET A 632 22.33 -12.50 17.32
CA MET A 632 21.66 -11.78 18.41
C MET A 632 20.61 -12.65 19.11
N LYS A 633 19.79 -13.40 18.36
CA LYS A 633 18.86 -14.38 18.91
C LYS A 633 19.59 -15.48 19.70
N GLN A 634 20.68 -16.03 19.18
CA GLN A 634 21.47 -17.04 19.89
C GLN A 634 22.03 -16.50 21.22
N ILE A 635 22.59 -15.29 21.22
CA ILE A 635 23.10 -14.63 22.43
C ILE A 635 21.97 -14.43 23.45
N PHE A 636 20.80 -13.96 23.04
CA PHE A 636 19.65 -13.83 23.95
C PHE A 636 19.16 -15.18 24.50
N HIS A 637 19.14 -16.25 23.69
CA HIS A 637 18.79 -17.59 24.19
C HIS A 637 19.82 -18.13 25.19
N GLN A 638 21.12 -17.90 24.96
CA GLN A 638 22.18 -18.25 25.90
C GLN A 638 22.05 -17.47 27.22
N GLN A 639 21.80 -16.16 27.16
CA GLN A 639 21.57 -15.32 28.34
C GLN A 639 20.32 -15.76 29.12
N LEU A 640 19.22 -16.08 28.44
CA LEU A 640 18.00 -16.61 29.06
C LEU A 640 18.24 -17.98 29.71
N SER A 641 19.01 -18.87 29.09
CA SER A 641 19.40 -20.16 29.68
C SER A 641 20.21 -19.93 30.96
N ILE A 642 21.26 -19.11 30.92
CA ILE A 642 22.10 -18.80 32.08
C ILE A 642 21.26 -18.18 33.22
N ALA A 643 20.33 -17.28 32.91
CA ALA A 643 19.43 -16.70 33.90
C ALA A 643 18.46 -17.73 34.50
N ALA A 644 17.92 -18.65 33.68
CA ALA A 644 17.08 -19.74 34.15
C ALA A 644 17.86 -20.72 35.07
N ASP A 645 19.09 -21.08 34.69
CA ASP A 645 19.98 -21.92 35.50
C ASP A 645 20.34 -21.26 36.84
N GLN A 646 20.60 -19.95 36.85
CA GLN A 646 20.83 -19.17 38.06
C GLN A 646 19.59 -19.12 38.98
N LEU A 647 18.39 -18.93 38.41
CA LEU A 647 17.13 -18.95 39.16
C LEU A 647 16.84 -20.34 39.75
N LEU A 648 17.12 -21.42 39.01
CA LEU A 648 17.01 -22.79 39.50
C LEU A 648 17.99 -23.07 40.63
N ALA A 649 19.25 -22.65 40.50
CA ALA A 649 20.26 -22.78 41.55
C ALA A 649 19.91 -21.99 42.81
N ALA A 650 19.46 -20.73 42.67
CA ALA A 650 19.02 -19.90 43.79
C ALA A 650 17.81 -20.52 44.51
N ARG A 651 16.86 -21.09 43.76
CA ARG A 651 15.71 -21.81 44.33
C ARG A 651 16.15 -23.04 45.13
N GLN A 652 17.06 -23.87 44.59
CA GLN A 652 17.59 -25.04 45.29
C GLN A 652 18.32 -24.66 46.58
N GLN A 653 19.10 -23.57 46.58
CA GLN A 653 19.74 -23.05 47.79
C GLN A 653 18.71 -22.60 48.84
N LEU A 654 17.62 -21.97 48.42
CA LEU A 654 16.54 -21.51 49.30
C LEU A 654 15.77 -22.70 49.90
N GLU A 655 15.50 -23.74 49.11
CA GLU A 655 14.91 -25.01 49.58
C GLU A 655 15.84 -25.74 50.57
N GLN A 656 17.17 -25.73 50.34
CA GLN A 656 18.15 -26.27 51.29
C GLN A 656 18.22 -25.46 52.60
N GLN A 657 18.15 -24.13 52.55
CA GLN A 657 18.09 -23.29 53.75
C GLN A 657 16.81 -23.53 54.56
N GLN A 658 15.67 -23.75 53.90
CA GLN A 658 14.42 -24.12 54.58
C GLN A 658 14.52 -25.48 55.28
N GLN A 659 15.21 -26.46 54.68
CA GLN A 659 15.44 -27.79 55.28
C GLN A 659 16.47 -27.76 56.43
N GLN A 660 17.39 -26.79 56.46
CA GLN A 660 18.39 -26.62 57.53
C GLN A 660 17.91 -25.76 58.70
N SER A 661 16.72 -25.16 58.62
CA SER A 661 16.14 -24.40 59.72
C SER A 661 15.54 -25.35 60.77
N PRO A 662 16.07 -25.43 62.01
CA PRO A 662 15.64 -26.42 62.98
C PRO A 662 14.22 -26.14 63.48
N LEU A 663 13.39 -27.19 63.50
CA LEU A 663 12.01 -27.13 63.97
C LEU A 663 11.95 -26.60 65.42
N PRO A 664 11.17 -25.55 65.72
CA PRO A 664 11.00 -25.10 67.10
C PRO A 664 10.30 -26.18 67.95
N PRO A 665 10.71 -26.37 69.22
CA PRO A 665 10.15 -27.43 70.06
C PRO A 665 8.66 -27.19 70.38
N PRO A 666 7.84 -28.25 70.48
CA PRO A 666 6.42 -28.12 70.79
C PRO A 666 6.20 -27.57 72.22
N PRO A 667 5.12 -26.81 72.45
CA PRO A 667 4.85 -26.20 73.75
C PRO A 667 4.54 -27.27 74.82
N PRO A 668 4.92 -27.05 76.10
CA PRO A 668 4.73 -28.03 77.16
C PRO A 668 3.26 -28.22 77.50
N GLN A 669 2.83 -29.49 77.57
CA GLN A 669 1.52 -29.85 78.10
C GLN A 669 1.48 -29.57 79.60
N ALA A 670 0.54 -28.75 80.05
CA ALA A 670 0.29 -28.50 81.46
C ALA A 670 -0.74 -29.48 82.01
N GLY A 671 -0.44 -30.08 83.17
CA GLY A 671 -1.44 -30.75 84.02
C GLY A 671 -1.10 -32.19 84.40
N ILE A 672 -0.59 -32.39 85.63
CA ILE A 672 -1.39 -32.89 86.77
C ILE A 672 -0.46 -33.00 88.00
N ALA A 673 -0.76 -32.21 89.03
CA ALA A 673 -0.64 -32.61 90.44
C ALA A 673 -1.44 -31.60 91.29
N VAL A 674 -2.50 -32.11 91.95
CA VAL A 674 -3.51 -31.39 92.77
C VAL A 674 -4.55 -30.61 91.97
#